data_AF-A0A4S2R921-F1
#
_entry.id   AF-A0A4S2R921-F1
#
_cell.length_a   1.000
_cell.length_b   1.000
_cell.length_c   1.000
_cell.angle_alpha   90.00
_cell.angle_beta   90.00
_cell.angle_gamma   90.00
#
_symmetry.space_group_name_H-M   'P 1'
#
loop_
_entity.id
_entity.type
_entity.pdbx_description
1 polymer ?
#
loop_
_entity_poly.entity_id
_entity_poly.type
_entity_poly.pdbx_seq_one_letter_code
_entity_poly.pdbx_strand_id
1 'polypeptide(L)'
;MLTHRASRPVGSAESTTGRPTGGSCTRSPSAAGPWGGASHRHTTTGSQVQRPQPGGGRFRLVGRCDPGGARALSRQRLSVDPQPAGPRSARRAPGPHPQPPHVPTRGPATRPLRCTVGSHRDPHDHEGRRDRAIGPRHHRRHRPERARRAAPGRRPGATHPPSGPEPTSAAEKPAGTAAPSPTVRLASGGRPGRMRRAGALVRREALRTAAALLAGLALALAFPPYDLWPLSLVAVGALAVLTHRRTARQGAWTGLVLGMAFFVGLLKWLNVIGWDAVLGLSFLQALFLAALGAGLAFTSRLPAWPLWAGCLWVAEEWARDRLPFGGFPWGRLAFANTGSPYTPLAALGGAPLVTFAVALTGTLLAAAALGAWRLRRTAAPVRAAEPADRAPVPDAAQAGPRRRSALQTAAACALAAVVTAAGYAVPVPTKVADTVDIAVVQGDVQQPGMDFLGRPMLILDNHVEATLKLADRIDKGEVDRPDLVIWPENASDLDPHKHRAAHDRIDEAADAIGAPILVGALVDHPTEEGYVENQGIVWDPRTGPGASYTKQHPVPFGEYVPFRDVLSTVITRLQRVPRDFWPGDRTGVLQVGPARLGDVICFEIAYDEIVRDTVNDGARALVVQTNNATYGRTGQPEQQLAMSKLRAVEHGRAIVTAATSGISAIVAPDGTVEQRTEEFTQDVLLAELPLRDDITLADRVGAAPEWALAIVGLLSCAWALVLRRRTRGTARLAEGRQQ
;
A
#
# COMPACT_ATOMS: atom_id res chain seq x y z
N MET A 1 1.97 60.54 -22.53
CA MET A 1 2.58 60.97 -23.81
C MET A 1 2.15 59.98 -24.89
N LEU A 2 1.77 60.46 -26.09
CA LEU A 2 1.75 59.80 -27.42
C LEU A 2 1.16 58.35 -27.49
N THR A 3 0.04 57.98 -28.13
CA THR A 3 -0.67 58.39 -29.39
C THR A 3 0.07 58.07 -30.70
N HIS A 4 -0.54 57.62 -31.83
CA HIS A 4 -1.96 57.33 -32.22
C HIS A 4 -2.07 55.85 -32.75
N ARG A 5 -2.96 55.33 -33.64
CA ARG A 5 -4.10 55.72 -34.56
C ARG A 5 -4.91 54.39 -34.82
N ALA A 6 -6.20 54.24 -35.21
CA ALA A 6 -7.17 54.93 -36.10
C ALA A 6 -6.81 54.83 -37.61
N SER A 7 -7.65 54.38 -38.58
CA SER A 7 -9.13 54.21 -38.73
C SER A 7 -9.43 53.11 -39.81
N ARG A 8 -10.51 52.28 -39.85
CA ARG A 8 -11.99 52.43 -40.03
C ARG A 8 -12.52 52.60 -41.51
N PRO A 9 -13.80 52.27 -41.85
CA PRO A 9 -14.17 51.56 -43.11
C PRO A 9 -15.34 52.14 -43.97
N VAL A 10 -15.72 51.41 -45.06
CA VAL A 10 -16.95 51.48 -45.90
C VAL A 10 -17.29 50.00 -46.28
N GLY A 11 -18.50 49.44 -46.41
CA GLY A 11 -19.72 49.79 -47.20
C GLY A 11 -19.64 49.13 -48.60
N SER A 12 -20.67 48.55 -49.24
CA SER A 12 -22.14 48.52 -49.02
C SER A 12 -22.79 47.28 -49.72
N ALA A 13 -24.14 47.25 -49.79
CA ALA A 13 -25.13 46.45 -50.58
C ALA A 13 -24.67 45.51 -51.75
N GLU A 14 -25.45 44.55 -52.26
CA GLU A 14 -26.93 44.47 -52.40
C GLU A 14 -27.47 43.02 -52.59
N SER A 15 -28.72 42.85 -53.03
CA SER A 15 -29.42 41.57 -53.30
C SER A 15 -28.93 40.88 -54.61
N THR A 16 -29.38 39.70 -55.08
CA THR A 16 -30.74 39.10 -55.05
C THR A 16 -30.73 37.60 -55.44
N THR A 17 -31.74 36.83 -54.99
CA THR A 17 -32.30 35.56 -55.55
C THR A 17 -31.48 34.64 -56.49
N GLY A 18 -31.37 33.34 -56.16
CA GLY A 18 -30.90 32.31 -57.10
C GLY A 18 -30.85 30.84 -56.61
N ARG A 19 -32.00 30.14 -56.62
CA ARG A 19 -32.12 28.66 -56.69
C ARG A 19 -32.88 28.34 -58.01
N PRO A 20 -32.85 27.11 -58.60
CA PRO A 20 -32.61 25.80 -57.96
C PRO A 20 -31.72 24.82 -58.78
N THR A 21 -31.77 23.53 -58.42
CA THR A 21 -31.24 22.34 -59.15
C THR A 21 -29.71 22.22 -59.30
N GLY A 22 -29.11 21.02 -59.37
CA GLY A 22 -29.68 19.67 -59.22
C GLY A 22 -29.18 18.72 -60.31
N GLY A 23 -28.16 17.91 -60.02
CA GLY A 23 -27.63 16.94 -60.97
C GLY A 23 -26.54 16.06 -60.36
N SER A 24 -26.77 14.76 -60.32
CA SER A 24 -25.80 13.74 -59.90
C SER A 24 -25.27 12.98 -61.11
N CYS A 25 -23.98 12.63 -61.13
CA CYS A 25 -23.54 11.33 -61.67
C CYS A 25 -22.07 10.98 -61.33
N THR A 26 -21.78 9.69 -61.39
CA THR A 26 -20.54 9.04 -60.97
C THR A 26 -19.47 8.98 -62.07
N ARG A 27 -18.18 8.92 -61.69
CA ARG A 27 -17.26 7.78 -61.97
C ARG A 27 -15.80 8.04 -61.57
N SER A 28 -15.17 7.03 -60.98
CA SER A 28 -13.70 6.81 -60.86
C SER A 28 -13.19 6.00 -62.10
N PRO A 29 -11.91 5.55 -62.29
CA PRO A 29 -11.01 4.93 -61.28
C PRO A 29 -9.47 5.07 -61.50
N SER A 30 -8.67 4.24 -60.78
CA SER A 30 -7.23 3.90 -60.99
C SER A 30 -6.19 4.98 -60.60
N ALA A 31 -4.96 4.69 -60.13
CA ALA A 31 -4.29 3.53 -59.48
C ALA A 31 -3.05 4.07 -58.70
N ALA A 32 -2.13 3.35 -58.03
CA ALA A 32 -1.82 1.91 -57.83
C ALA A 32 -1.07 1.69 -56.47
N GLY A 33 -0.52 0.49 -56.24
CA GLY A 33 0.52 0.19 -55.22
C GLY A 33 1.85 -0.22 -55.88
N PRO A 34 2.46 -1.41 -55.59
CA PRO A 34 2.19 -2.36 -54.49
C PRO A 34 3.43 -3.17 -53.97
N TRP A 35 3.20 -4.19 -53.10
CA TRP A 35 4.11 -5.29 -52.63
C TRP A 35 5.27 -4.94 -51.67
N GLY A 36 5.80 -5.84 -50.82
CA GLY A 36 5.49 -7.26 -50.47
C GLY A 36 6.62 -7.83 -49.58
N GLY A 37 6.61 -9.02 -48.96
CA GLY A 37 5.60 -10.10 -48.82
C GLY A 37 6.26 -11.49 -48.65
N ALA A 38 5.83 -12.33 -47.70
CA ALA A 38 6.27 -13.74 -47.54
C ALA A 38 5.26 -14.59 -46.71
N SER A 39 5.19 -15.92 -46.90
CA SER A 39 4.14 -16.80 -46.34
C SER A 39 4.51 -18.30 -46.32
N HIS A 40 3.69 -19.15 -45.67
CA HIS A 40 3.35 -20.59 -45.93
C HIS A 40 3.00 -21.35 -44.62
N ARG A 41 2.18 -22.43 -44.54
CA ARG A 41 1.17 -23.08 -45.42
C ARG A 41 0.20 -23.99 -44.59
N HIS A 42 -0.83 -24.53 -45.25
CA HIS A 42 -1.98 -25.31 -44.72
C HIS A 42 -1.71 -26.62 -43.96
N THR A 43 -2.71 -27.05 -43.16
CA THR A 43 -3.39 -28.37 -43.27
C THR A 43 -4.85 -28.27 -42.76
N THR A 44 -5.68 -29.32 -42.96
CA THR A 44 -7.16 -29.18 -43.02
C THR A 44 -7.95 -30.32 -42.35
N THR A 45 -8.89 -29.99 -41.44
CA THR A 45 -10.11 -30.76 -41.04
C THR A 45 -10.99 -29.87 -40.12
N GLY A 46 -12.32 -30.01 -40.03
CA GLY A 46 -13.22 -30.82 -40.86
C GLY A 46 -14.57 -31.22 -40.20
N SER A 47 -15.48 -30.28 -39.91
CA SER A 47 -16.90 -30.60 -39.56
C SER A 47 -17.83 -29.40 -39.78
N GLN A 48 -19.13 -29.64 -40.03
CA GLN A 48 -20.10 -28.60 -40.39
C GLN A 48 -21.17 -28.28 -39.31
N VAL A 49 -21.53 -26.99 -39.33
CA VAL A 49 -22.77 -26.35 -38.89
C VAL A 49 -24.05 -27.22 -39.00
N GLN A 50 -24.92 -27.15 -37.98
CA GLN A 50 -26.37 -27.03 -38.19
C GLN A 50 -27.07 -26.31 -37.02
N ARG A 51 -28.07 -25.47 -37.35
CA ARG A 51 -29.06 -24.89 -36.41
C ARG A 51 -30.35 -25.71 -36.48
N PRO A 52 -31.21 -25.60 -35.46
CA PRO A 52 -32.64 -25.33 -35.71
C PRO A 52 -33.11 -24.02 -35.06
N GLN A 53 -34.35 -23.63 -35.37
CA GLN A 53 -35.07 -22.50 -34.75
C GLN A 53 -36.45 -22.98 -34.18
N PRO A 54 -37.30 -22.14 -33.57
CA PRO A 54 -38.13 -22.55 -32.44
C PRO A 54 -39.44 -23.28 -32.80
N GLY A 55 -39.93 -24.07 -31.84
CA GLY A 55 -41.31 -24.53 -31.76
C GLY A 55 -42.02 -23.93 -30.52
N GLY A 56 -43.26 -23.48 -30.67
CA GLY A 56 -44.03 -22.86 -29.60
C GLY A 56 -44.95 -23.84 -28.84
N GLY A 57 -45.21 -23.57 -27.57
CA GLY A 57 -46.17 -24.32 -26.74
C GLY A 57 -47.24 -23.40 -26.14
N ARG A 58 -48.52 -23.63 -26.47
CA ARG A 58 -49.67 -23.00 -25.81
C ARG A 58 -50.10 -23.84 -24.61
N PHE A 59 -50.38 -23.22 -23.47
CA PHE A 59 -51.31 -23.79 -22.47
C PHE A 59 -52.35 -22.74 -22.04
N ARG A 60 -53.52 -23.20 -21.59
CA ARG A 60 -54.73 -22.39 -21.41
C ARG A 60 -54.89 -21.87 -19.98
N LEU A 61 -55.37 -20.64 -19.86
CA LEU A 61 -56.03 -20.13 -18.66
C LEU A 61 -57.52 -20.52 -18.66
N VAL A 62 -57.99 -21.12 -17.55
CA VAL A 62 -59.39 -21.27 -17.13
C VAL A 62 -59.39 -21.34 -15.59
N GLY A 63 -60.21 -20.61 -14.83
CA GLY A 63 -61.04 -19.46 -15.20
C GLY A 63 -62.07 -19.06 -14.13
N ARG A 64 -62.19 -17.75 -13.88
CA ARG A 64 -63.28 -17.00 -13.18
C ARG A 64 -63.46 -17.10 -11.64
N CYS A 65 -63.89 -15.95 -11.13
CA CYS A 65 -64.59 -15.67 -9.86
C CYS A 65 -66.05 -16.21 -9.90
N ASP A 66 -66.99 -16.05 -8.95
CA ASP A 66 -67.09 -15.15 -7.77
C ASP A 66 -68.02 -15.78 -6.67
N PRO A 67 -68.95 -15.12 -5.94
CA PRO A 67 -68.73 -14.70 -4.54
C PRO A 67 -69.76 -15.17 -3.46
N GLY A 68 -69.37 -15.05 -2.19
CA GLY A 68 -70.25 -14.62 -1.07
C GLY A 68 -71.11 -15.64 -0.29
N GLY A 69 -71.59 -15.23 0.91
CA GLY A 69 -72.87 -15.73 1.46
C GLY A 69 -72.93 -16.37 2.87
N ALA A 70 -73.11 -15.55 3.91
CA ALA A 70 -74.06 -15.72 5.04
C ALA A 70 -74.07 -16.94 6.02
N ARG A 71 -73.93 -16.59 7.32
CA ARG A 71 -74.80 -16.95 8.50
C ARG A 71 -75.06 -18.41 8.95
N ALA A 72 -74.36 -18.76 10.05
CA ALA A 72 -74.92 -19.03 11.41
C ALA A 72 -75.71 -20.33 11.78
N LEU A 73 -75.72 -20.59 13.10
CA LEU A 73 -76.51 -21.59 13.89
C LEU A 73 -76.08 -23.08 13.77
N SER A 74 -76.20 -23.95 14.79
CA SER A 74 -76.35 -23.81 16.27
C SER A 74 -76.27 -25.18 17.01
N ARG A 75 -76.24 -25.17 18.37
CA ARG A 75 -76.59 -26.28 19.32
C ARG A 75 -75.53 -27.40 19.54
N GLN A 76 -75.41 -28.10 20.69
CA GLN A 76 -76.09 -28.03 22.01
C GLN A 76 -75.34 -28.77 23.18
N ARG A 77 -75.58 -28.35 24.45
CA ARG A 77 -75.52 -29.13 25.74
C ARG A 77 -74.12 -29.56 26.29
N LEU A 78 -73.87 -29.76 27.61
CA LEU A 78 -74.62 -29.49 28.88
C LEU A 78 -73.72 -29.54 30.16
N SER A 79 -73.84 -28.56 31.08
CA SER A 79 -73.65 -28.64 32.57
C SER A 79 -72.29 -29.14 33.16
N VAL A 80 -71.88 -28.97 34.45
CA VAL A 80 -72.48 -28.54 35.76
C VAL A 80 -71.45 -27.64 36.52
N ASP A 81 -71.88 -26.87 37.53
CA ASP A 81 -71.08 -26.04 38.48
C ASP A 81 -71.64 -26.26 39.93
N PRO A 82 -70.89 -26.11 41.07
CA PRO A 82 -70.69 -24.77 41.69
C PRO A 82 -69.43 -24.59 42.62
N GLN A 83 -69.21 -23.34 43.08
CA GLN A 83 -68.26 -22.93 44.15
C GLN A 83 -68.86 -22.82 45.58
N PRO A 84 -67.99 -22.76 46.61
CA PRO A 84 -67.82 -21.57 47.47
C PRO A 84 -66.33 -21.24 47.76
N ALA A 85 -65.88 -20.07 48.27
CA ALA A 85 -66.46 -18.72 48.51
C ALA A 85 -65.32 -17.67 48.77
N GLY A 86 -65.65 -16.40 49.04
CA GLY A 86 -64.69 -15.29 49.36
C GLY A 86 -64.46 -15.03 50.86
N PRO A 87 -64.08 -13.81 51.33
CA PRO A 87 -64.17 -12.47 50.71
C PRO A 87 -62.78 -11.77 50.58
N ARG A 88 -62.49 -10.43 50.61
CA ARG A 88 -63.23 -9.18 50.95
C ARG A 88 -62.52 -7.92 50.37
N SER A 89 -63.29 -6.96 49.81
CA SER A 89 -63.08 -5.48 49.72
C SER A 89 -61.76 -4.83 49.19
N ALA A 90 -61.73 -3.64 48.54
CA ALA A 90 -62.74 -2.85 47.81
C ALA A 90 -62.16 -1.57 47.11
N ARG A 91 -62.57 -1.31 45.85
CA ARG A 91 -62.78 0.02 45.16
C ARG A 91 -61.61 0.99 44.80
N ARG A 92 -61.63 1.38 43.51
CA ARG A 92 -61.36 2.70 42.87
C ARG A 92 -59.92 3.27 42.74
N ALA A 93 -59.70 3.90 41.59
CA ALA A 93 -58.64 4.87 41.22
C ALA A 93 -59.26 6.32 41.18
N PRO A 94 -58.55 7.44 40.84
CA PRO A 94 -57.18 7.59 40.30
C PRO A 94 -56.27 8.76 40.81
N GLY A 95 -54.93 8.59 40.73
CA GLY A 95 -53.87 9.65 40.68
C GLY A 95 -53.64 10.55 41.92
N PRO A 96 -52.59 11.41 41.97
CA PRO A 96 -51.39 11.56 41.11
C PRO A 96 -50.02 11.44 41.89
N HIS A 97 -48.92 11.98 41.33
CA HIS A 97 -47.50 12.08 41.82
C HIS A 97 -47.29 12.86 43.17
N PRO A 98 -46.08 12.97 43.82
CA PRO A 98 -44.68 12.74 43.33
C PRO A 98 -43.56 12.16 44.29
N GLN A 99 -42.40 11.77 43.70
CA GLN A 99 -41.00 11.74 44.24
C GLN A 99 -40.65 10.92 45.54
N PRO A 100 -39.36 10.74 45.94
CA PRO A 100 -38.21 10.20 45.19
C PRO A 100 -37.34 9.17 46.00
N PRO A 101 -36.39 8.44 45.39
CA PRO A 101 -35.36 7.66 46.10
C PRO A 101 -33.98 8.37 46.18
N HIS A 102 -33.22 8.10 47.24
CA HIS A 102 -31.91 8.73 47.53
C HIS A 102 -30.68 7.99 46.94
N VAL A 103 -29.58 8.73 46.77
CA VAL A 103 -28.23 8.26 46.41
C VAL A 103 -27.40 7.88 47.65
N PRO A 104 -26.58 6.81 47.58
CA PRO A 104 -25.37 6.64 48.40
C PRO A 104 -24.08 6.54 47.53
N THR A 105 -22.89 6.78 48.13
CA THR A 105 -21.62 6.93 47.39
C THR A 105 -20.43 6.12 47.91
N ARG A 106 -19.63 5.62 46.95
CA ARG A 106 -18.16 5.35 46.95
C ARG A 106 -17.48 4.45 48.02
N GLY A 107 -16.91 3.35 47.51
CA GLY A 107 -15.51 2.91 47.76
C GLY A 107 -15.19 2.24 49.11
N PRO A 108 -13.91 1.94 49.41
CA PRO A 108 -12.67 2.09 48.61
C PRO A 108 -12.18 0.70 48.05
N ALA A 109 -10.93 0.34 47.71
CA ALA A 109 -9.59 0.99 47.69
C ALA A 109 -8.64 0.29 46.67
N THR A 110 -7.63 1.00 46.13
CA THR A 110 -6.38 0.44 45.56
C THR A 110 -5.17 1.34 45.91
N ARG A 111 -3.93 0.81 45.85
CA ARG A 111 -2.69 1.51 46.23
C ARG A 111 -1.94 2.11 45.02
N PRO A 112 -1.39 3.33 45.09
CA PRO A 112 -0.46 3.88 44.10
C PRO A 112 1.04 3.64 44.45
N LEU A 113 1.90 3.71 43.42
CA LEU A 113 3.36 3.86 43.57
C LEU A 113 3.77 5.32 43.26
N ARG A 114 4.92 5.76 43.80
CA ARG A 114 5.41 7.14 43.69
C ARG A 114 6.36 7.32 42.50
N CYS A 115 6.26 8.48 41.84
CA CYS A 115 7.40 9.18 41.27
C CYS A 115 7.73 10.41 42.14
N THR A 116 9.01 10.76 42.25
CA THR A 116 9.49 11.87 43.10
C THR A 116 10.00 13.03 42.25
N VAL A 117 9.52 14.24 42.54
CA VAL A 117 10.08 15.51 42.05
C VAL A 117 10.50 16.35 43.26
N GLY A 118 11.64 17.04 43.17
CA GLY A 118 12.23 17.82 44.26
C GLY A 118 11.75 19.28 44.30
N SER A 119 11.36 19.71 45.50
CA SER A 119 11.22 21.10 45.95
C SER A 119 12.59 21.82 46.01
N HIS A 120 12.73 23.15 46.18
CA HIS A 120 11.87 24.35 46.19
C HIS A 120 12.80 25.59 46.09
N ARG A 121 12.32 26.76 45.65
CA ARG A 121 12.38 28.06 46.40
C ARG A 121 12.13 29.29 45.50
N ASP A 122 11.11 30.06 45.88
CA ASP A 122 10.89 31.48 45.58
C ASP A 122 11.34 32.34 46.80
N PRO A 123 11.17 33.68 46.86
CA PRO A 123 10.78 34.66 45.83
C PRO A 123 11.76 35.86 45.72
N HIS A 124 11.46 36.85 44.87
CA HIS A 124 11.34 38.27 45.29
C HIS A 124 10.88 39.21 44.16
N ASP A 125 10.39 40.39 44.56
CA ASP A 125 9.61 41.37 43.80
C ASP A 125 10.46 42.45 43.10
N HIS A 126 9.97 43.03 41.98
CA HIS A 126 9.56 44.45 41.88
C HIS A 126 9.16 44.89 40.45
N GLU A 127 8.59 46.10 40.34
CA GLU A 127 8.04 46.75 39.14
C GLU A 127 9.11 47.17 38.09
N GLY A 128 8.74 47.76 36.94
CA GLY A 128 9.78 48.46 36.13
C GLY A 128 9.57 48.91 34.67
N ARG A 129 8.36 49.04 34.15
CA ARG A 129 7.94 49.95 33.03
C ARG A 129 9.02 50.70 32.18
N ARG A 130 8.97 50.50 30.84
CA ARG A 130 9.26 51.42 29.67
C ARG A 130 10.65 51.51 28.96
N ASP A 131 10.51 51.56 27.62
CA ASP A 131 11.15 52.43 26.59
C ASP A 131 12.64 52.37 26.16
N ARG A 132 12.81 52.06 24.86
CA ARG A 132 13.64 52.74 23.82
C ARG A 132 15.18 52.88 23.94
N ALA A 133 15.86 51.96 23.23
CA ALA A 133 16.73 52.21 22.07
C ALA A 133 18.09 52.98 22.17
N ILE A 134 18.93 52.75 21.15
CA ILE A 134 20.21 53.42 20.79
C ILE A 134 21.45 53.00 21.63
N GLY A 135 22.58 52.77 20.94
CA GLY A 135 23.95 52.67 21.49
C GLY A 135 24.90 53.54 20.65
N PRO A 136 26.21 53.22 20.46
CA PRO A 136 27.09 52.25 21.14
C PRO A 136 28.47 52.87 21.56
N ARG A 137 29.37 52.13 22.26
CA ARG A 137 30.84 52.06 21.98
C ARG A 137 31.70 51.24 23.00
N HIS A 138 32.74 50.62 22.43
CA HIS A 138 34.08 50.22 22.95
C HIS A 138 34.32 49.76 24.42
N HIS A 139 34.89 48.55 24.56
CA HIS A 139 36.33 48.27 24.85
C HIS A 139 36.62 46.78 24.55
N ARG A 140 37.49 46.34 23.60
CA ARG A 140 38.97 46.38 23.49
C ARG A 140 39.77 45.60 24.55
N ARG A 141 40.04 44.31 24.29
CA ARG A 141 41.26 43.48 24.56
C ARG A 141 40.99 42.02 24.11
N HIS A 142 41.90 41.21 23.56
CA HIS A 142 43.04 41.45 22.66
C HIS A 142 43.31 40.14 21.85
N ARG A 143 43.66 40.22 20.56
CA ARG A 143 44.08 39.12 19.63
C ARG A 143 45.53 38.62 19.96
N PRO A 144 46.16 37.65 19.24
CA PRO A 144 45.75 36.83 18.07
C PRO A 144 45.93 35.29 18.30
N GLU A 145 45.43 34.31 17.51
CA GLU A 145 45.18 34.14 16.07
C GLU A 145 46.41 33.78 15.19
N ARG A 146 46.35 32.66 14.43
CA ARG A 146 47.04 32.50 13.13
C ARG A 146 46.51 31.28 12.37
N ALA A 147 46.44 31.40 11.03
CA ALA A 147 45.94 30.35 10.15
C ALA A 147 46.79 30.17 8.89
N ARG A 148 46.90 28.91 8.45
CA ARG A 148 46.97 28.38 7.07
C ARG A 148 47.73 29.17 5.96
N ARG A 149 48.64 28.40 5.34
CA ARG A 149 48.85 28.15 3.87
C ARG A 149 49.96 28.89 3.10
N ALA A 150 50.54 28.06 2.20
CA ALA A 150 51.13 28.34 0.88
C ALA A 150 52.60 28.80 0.76
N ALA A 151 53.18 28.33 -0.34
CA ALA A 151 54.50 28.60 -0.95
C ALA A 151 54.22 28.77 -2.48
N PRO A 152 55.18 28.92 -3.43
CA PRO A 152 56.65 28.83 -3.33
C PRO A 152 57.47 29.93 -4.07
N GLY A 153 58.80 29.83 -4.04
CA GLY A 153 59.79 30.65 -4.80
C GLY A 153 60.98 29.81 -5.29
N ARG A 154 61.88 30.35 -6.16
CA ARG A 154 62.83 29.53 -6.96
C ARG A 154 64.13 30.28 -7.38
N ARG A 155 65.24 29.53 -7.58
CA ARG A 155 66.50 29.88 -8.33
C ARG A 155 67.53 30.83 -7.59
N PRO A 156 68.78 31.06 -8.10
CA PRO A 156 69.86 30.06 -8.36
C PRO A 156 71.35 30.52 -8.13
N GLY A 157 72.31 29.58 -7.95
CA GLY A 157 73.79 29.79 -8.10
C GLY A 157 74.50 30.65 -7.02
N ALA A 158 75.83 30.69 -6.83
CA ALA A 158 77.02 29.92 -7.29
C ALA A 158 78.22 30.26 -6.32
N THR A 159 79.52 29.91 -6.41
CA THR A 159 80.42 29.28 -7.44
C THR A 159 81.70 28.65 -6.78
N HIS A 160 82.57 28.06 -7.62
CA HIS A 160 83.99 27.61 -7.53
C HIS A 160 85.07 28.54 -6.91
N PRO A 161 86.40 28.17 -6.79
CA PRO A 161 87.13 26.86 -6.78
C PRO A 161 88.23 26.74 -5.64
N PRO A 162 89.47 26.17 -5.78
CA PRO A 162 89.82 24.73 -5.68
C PRO A 162 91.06 24.33 -4.81
N SER A 163 91.34 23.01 -4.79
CA SER A 163 92.67 22.32 -4.78
C SER A 163 93.52 22.15 -3.49
N GLY A 164 93.94 20.90 -3.24
CA GLY A 164 94.94 20.41 -2.27
C GLY A 164 95.06 18.86 -2.35
N PRO A 165 96.23 18.20 -2.13
CA PRO A 165 96.49 16.85 -2.71
C PRO A 165 96.52 15.62 -1.77
N GLU A 166 96.65 14.46 -2.43
CA GLU A 166 96.86 13.04 -2.04
C GLU A 166 98.25 12.74 -1.40
N PRO A 167 98.69 11.47 -1.10
CA PRO A 167 98.02 10.13 -1.13
C PRO A 167 98.37 9.15 0.05
N THR A 168 98.02 7.85 -0.12
CA THR A 168 98.61 6.60 0.44
C THR A 168 98.10 5.98 1.76
N SER A 169 97.51 4.77 1.64
CA SER A 169 98.09 3.50 2.12
C SER A 169 97.30 2.31 1.54
N ALA A 170 97.84 1.08 1.54
CA ALA A 170 97.25 -0.09 0.87
C ALA A 170 97.28 -1.38 1.72
N ALA A 171 96.37 -2.31 1.44
CA ALA A 171 96.35 -3.69 1.95
C ALA A 171 95.63 -4.62 0.95
N GLU A 172 95.92 -5.92 1.00
CA GLU A 172 95.68 -6.86 -0.10
C GLU A 172 94.36 -7.68 -0.07
N LYS A 173 94.12 -8.40 -1.18
CA LYS A 173 93.07 -9.42 -1.35
C LYS A 173 93.52 -10.77 -0.71
N PRO A 174 92.64 -11.78 -0.63
CA PRO A 174 92.57 -12.74 -1.75
C PRO A 174 91.15 -12.89 -2.34
N ALA A 175 91.04 -13.56 -3.49
CA ALA A 175 89.77 -13.83 -4.16
C ALA A 175 89.12 -15.13 -3.68
N GLY A 176 87.79 -15.12 -3.49
CA GLY A 176 86.97 -16.31 -3.28
C GLY A 176 85.83 -16.36 -4.30
N THR A 177 85.87 -17.33 -5.22
CA THR A 177 84.94 -17.40 -6.35
C THR A 177 83.60 -18.02 -5.93
N ALA A 178 82.59 -17.18 -5.67
CA ALA A 178 81.22 -17.60 -5.48
C ALA A 178 80.30 -16.91 -6.50
N ALA A 179 79.56 -17.69 -7.30
CA ALA A 179 78.68 -17.14 -8.33
C ALA A 179 77.49 -16.39 -7.70
N PRO A 180 77.11 -15.20 -8.20
CA PRO A 180 75.92 -14.50 -7.72
C PRO A 180 74.68 -15.27 -8.17
N SER A 181 74.06 -16.00 -7.25
CA SER A 181 72.75 -16.62 -7.48
C SER A 181 71.76 -15.57 -7.97
N PRO A 182 70.90 -15.88 -8.97
CA PRO A 182 69.95 -14.91 -9.50
C PRO A 182 68.89 -14.60 -8.43
N THR A 183 69.13 -13.54 -7.66
CA THR A 183 68.13 -12.92 -6.81
C THR A 183 67.07 -12.31 -7.70
N VAL A 184 66.10 -13.15 -8.08
CA VAL A 184 64.86 -12.73 -8.74
C VAL A 184 64.23 -11.68 -7.86
N ARG A 185 64.42 -10.41 -8.23
CA ARG A 185 63.68 -9.29 -7.67
C ARG A 185 62.23 -9.52 -8.09
N LEU A 186 61.46 -10.20 -7.24
CA LEU A 186 60.03 -10.34 -7.37
C LEU A 186 59.45 -8.93 -7.49
N ALA A 187 59.19 -8.50 -8.72
CA ALA A 187 58.70 -7.17 -9.02
C ALA A 187 57.43 -6.98 -8.20
N SER A 188 57.46 -6.04 -7.26
CA SER A 188 56.44 -5.87 -6.23
C SER A 188 55.16 -5.30 -6.85
N GLY A 189 54.41 -6.18 -7.53
CA GLY A 189 53.33 -5.87 -8.45
C GLY A 189 52.39 -4.82 -7.89
N GLY A 190 52.56 -3.58 -8.37
CA GLY A 190 52.04 -2.38 -7.72
C GLY A 190 50.54 -2.51 -7.47
N ARG A 191 50.14 -2.63 -6.20
CA ARG A 191 48.76 -2.90 -5.76
C ARG A 191 47.79 -2.03 -6.56
N PRO A 192 46.99 -2.59 -7.50
CA PRO A 192 46.42 -1.82 -8.61
C PRO A 192 45.68 -0.58 -8.12
N GLY A 193 45.86 0.55 -8.81
CA GLY A 193 45.32 1.85 -8.39
C GLY A 193 43.84 1.78 -7.99
N ARG A 194 43.42 2.57 -7.00
CA ARG A 194 42.05 2.50 -6.42
C ARG A 194 40.96 2.52 -7.51
N MET A 195 41.16 3.31 -8.57
CA MET A 195 40.26 3.40 -9.74
C MET A 195 40.23 2.11 -10.60
N ARG A 196 41.37 1.44 -10.86
CA ARG A 196 41.39 0.14 -11.57
C ARG A 196 40.69 -0.96 -10.76
N ARG A 197 40.84 -0.95 -9.42
CA ARG A 197 40.08 -1.84 -8.52
C ARG A 197 38.58 -1.53 -8.54
N ALA A 198 38.20 -0.25 -8.51
CA ALA A 198 36.80 0.17 -8.61
C ALA A 198 36.18 -0.27 -9.95
N GLY A 199 36.81 0.05 -11.09
CA GLY A 199 36.31 -0.33 -12.42
C GLY A 199 36.30 -1.83 -12.73
N ALA A 200 37.07 -2.64 -11.99
CA ALA A 200 36.94 -4.09 -12.01
C ALA A 200 35.76 -4.59 -11.15
N LEU A 201 35.53 -3.96 -9.98
CA LEU A 201 34.41 -4.29 -9.10
C LEU A 201 33.07 -3.88 -9.70
N VAL A 202 32.97 -2.69 -10.31
CA VAL A 202 31.79 -2.21 -11.05
C VAL A 202 31.41 -3.21 -12.15
N ARG A 203 32.33 -3.57 -13.05
CA ARG A 203 32.05 -4.56 -14.11
C ARG A 203 31.66 -5.94 -13.58
N ARG A 204 32.19 -6.35 -12.42
CA ARG A 204 31.83 -7.62 -11.77
C ARG A 204 30.43 -7.62 -11.15
N GLU A 205 29.97 -6.48 -10.64
CA GLU A 205 28.67 -6.33 -9.97
C GLU A 205 27.58 -5.72 -10.87
N ALA A 206 27.93 -5.24 -12.07
CA ALA A 206 26.99 -4.72 -13.07
C ALA A 206 25.88 -5.72 -13.41
N LEU A 207 26.22 -7.00 -13.66
CA LEU A 207 25.23 -8.04 -13.93
C LEU A 207 24.30 -8.33 -12.73
N ARG A 208 24.77 -8.19 -11.48
CA ARG A 208 23.87 -8.26 -10.30
C ARG A 208 22.98 -7.03 -10.22
N THR A 209 23.52 -5.85 -10.51
CA THR A 209 22.80 -4.59 -10.44
C THR A 209 21.67 -4.56 -11.49
N ALA A 210 21.95 -5.01 -12.71
CA ALA A 210 20.94 -5.20 -13.76
C ALA A 210 19.89 -6.26 -13.38
N ALA A 211 20.31 -7.42 -12.84
CA ALA A 211 19.37 -8.45 -12.39
C ALA A 211 18.50 -7.99 -11.20
N ALA A 212 19.02 -7.15 -10.30
CA ALA A 212 18.25 -6.56 -9.20
C ALA A 212 17.23 -5.53 -9.70
N LEU A 213 17.62 -4.69 -10.67
CA LEU A 213 16.71 -3.75 -11.32
C LEU A 213 15.59 -4.48 -12.07
N LEU A 214 15.90 -5.51 -12.84
CA LEU A 214 14.90 -6.35 -13.52
C LEU A 214 13.98 -7.07 -12.52
N ALA A 215 14.49 -7.51 -11.37
CA ALA A 215 13.66 -8.07 -10.30
C ALA A 215 12.73 -7.01 -9.66
N GLY A 216 13.17 -5.77 -9.53
CA GLY A 216 12.33 -4.68 -9.01
C GLY A 216 11.23 -4.28 -9.99
N LEU A 217 11.54 -4.21 -11.29
CA LEU A 217 10.54 -4.02 -12.34
C LEU A 217 9.54 -5.19 -12.40
N ALA A 218 10.01 -6.43 -12.26
CA ALA A 218 9.13 -7.59 -12.16
C ALA A 218 8.21 -7.54 -10.93
N LEU A 219 8.72 -7.04 -9.78
CA LEU A 219 7.89 -6.83 -8.59
C LEU A 219 6.83 -5.74 -8.83
N ALA A 220 7.16 -4.64 -9.51
CA ALA A 220 6.18 -3.60 -9.84
C ALA A 220 5.07 -4.11 -10.77
N LEU A 221 5.39 -5.00 -11.71
CA LEU A 221 4.41 -5.65 -12.59
C LEU A 221 3.55 -6.72 -11.87
N ALA A 222 3.84 -7.07 -10.61
CA ALA A 222 3.00 -7.97 -9.82
C ALA A 222 1.80 -7.26 -9.17
N PHE A 223 1.76 -5.92 -9.18
CA PHE A 223 0.68 -5.10 -8.62
C PHE A 223 -0.27 -4.58 -9.72
N PRO A 224 -1.47 -4.09 -9.35
CA PRO A 224 -2.33 -3.38 -10.27
C PRO A 224 -1.63 -2.16 -10.92
N PRO A 225 -1.95 -1.84 -12.19
CA PRO A 225 -2.97 -2.46 -13.04
C PRO A 225 -2.48 -3.67 -13.86
N TYR A 226 -1.35 -4.28 -13.50
CA TYR A 226 -0.75 -5.38 -14.26
C TYR A 226 -1.09 -6.76 -13.69
N ASP A 227 -1.22 -6.88 -12.37
CA ASP A 227 -1.67 -8.06 -11.61
C ASP A 227 -0.97 -9.39 -11.95
N LEU A 228 0.28 -9.33 -12.43
CA LEU A 228 1.10 -10.50 -12.74
C LEU A 228 1.71 -11.10 -11.46
N TRP A 229 0.86 -11.49 -10.51
CA TRP A 229 1.25 -11.94 -9.16
C TRP A 229 2.41 -12.95 -9.10
N PRO A 230 2.61 -13.91 -10.04
CA PRO A 230 3.76 -14.82 -9.99
C PRO A 230 5.12 -14.12 -10.09
N LEU A 231 5.17 -12.90 -10.64
CA LEU A 231 6.39 -12.10 -10.70
C LEU A 231 6.86 -11.65 -9.31
N SER A 232 5.97 -11.58 -8.31
CA SER A 232 6.36 -11.35 -6.90
C SER A 232 7.27 -12.47 -6.38
N LEU A 233 6.90 -13.74 -6.63
CA LEU A 233 7.73 -14.91 -6.29
C LEU A 233 9.08 -14.89 -7.00
N VAL A 234 9.09 -14.49 -8.28
CA VAL A 234 10.31 -14.35 -9.09
C VAL A 234 11.22 -13.25 -8.53
N ALA A 235 10.66 -12.10 -8.15
CA ALA A 235 11.41 -10.97 -7.60
C ALA A 235 12.02 -11.28 -6.23
N VAL A 236 11.22 -11.85 -5.31
CA VAL A 236 11.70 -12.36 -4.01
C VAL A 236 12.82 -13.38 -4.22
N GLY A 237 12.59 -14.37 -5.09
CA GLY A 237 13.56 -15.42 -5.38
C GLY A 237 14.84 -14.88 -5.99
N ALA A 238 14.75 -13.90 -6.89
CA ALA A 238 15.90 -13.20 -7.45
C ALA A 238 16.69 -12.45 -6.36
N LEU A 239 16.04 -11.67 -5.48
CA LEU A 239 16.72 -10.99 -4.38
C LEU A 239 17.45 -11.99 -3.46
N ALA A 240 16.79 -13.10 -3.13
CA ALA A 240 17.37 -14.18 -2.34
C ALA A 240 18.63 -14.79 -3.02
N VAL A 241 18.57 -15.13 -4.32
CA VAL A 241 19.72 -15.66 -5.08
C VAL A 241 20.86 -14.65 -5.19
N LEU A 242 20.55 -13.39 -5.49
CA LEU A 242 21.54 -12.34 -5.71
C LEU A 242 22.27 -11.95 -4.41
N THR A 243 21.57 -11.98 -3.27
CA THR A 243 22.13 -11.72 -1.94
C THR A 243 22.79 -12.95 -1.29
N HIS A 244 22.48 -14.18 -1.74
CA HIS A 244 22.94 -15.42 -1.11
C HIS A 244 24.46 -15.45 -0.88
N ARG A 245 24.87 -15.61 0.39
CA ARG A 245 26.27 -15.67 0.87
C ARG A 245 27.12 -14.44 0.50
N ARG A 246 26.52 -13.28 0.22
CA ARG A 246 27.25 -12.01 -0.01
C ARG A 246 27.70 -11.37 1.30
N THR A 247 28.24 -10.15 1.22
CA THR A 247 28.44 -9.26 2.36
C THR A 247 27.21 -8.37 2.55
N ALA A 248 26.93 -7.92 3.78
CA ALA A 248 25.78 -7.06 4.07
C ALA A 248 25.74 -5.78 3.20
N ARG A 249 26.90 -5.17 2.86
CA ARG A 249 26.97 -4.01 1.96
C ARG A 249 26.59 -4.33 0.50
N GLN A 250 26.98 -5.50 -0.01
CA GLN A 250 26.50 -5.97 -1.33
C GLN A 250 25.01 -6.32 -1.28
N GLY A 251 24.54 -6.85 -0.15
CA GLY A 251 23.13 -7.09 0.13
C GLY A 251 22.32 -5.80 0.06
N ALA A 252 22.70 -4.80 0.83
CA ALA A 252 22.08 -3.47 0.86
C ALA A 252 22.03 -2.81 -0.53
N TRP A 253 23.13 -2.85 -1.29
CA TRP A 253 23.12 -2.34 -2.67
C TRP A 253 22.14 -3.10 -3.58
N THR A 254 22.05 -4.42 -3.44
CA THR A 254 21.14 -5.24 -4.25
C THR A 254 19.68 -4.95 -3.89
N GLY A 255 19.37 -4.82 -2.59
CA GLY A 255 18.05 -4.46 -2.09
C GLY A 255 17.64 -3.04 -2.45
N LEU A 256 18.54 -2.06 -2.33
CA LEU A 256 18.31 -0.67 -2.72
C LEU A 256 17.97 -0.53 -4.22
N VAL A 257 18.71 -1.22 -5.08
CA VAL A 257 18.49 -1.17 -6.54
C VAL A 257 17.18 -1.86 -6.94
N LEU A 258 16.83 -2.97 -6.29
CA LEU A 258 15.53 -3.61 -6.47
C LEU A 258 14.40 -2.71 -5.98
N GLY A 259 14.49 -2.21 -4.74
CA GLY A 259 13.49 -1.34 -4.12
C GLY A 259 13.28 -0.06 -4.92
N MET A 260 14.34 0.58 -5.43
CA MET A 260 14.21 1.78 -6.24
C MET A 260 13.50 1.50 -7.57
N ALA A 261 13.84 0.39 -8.26
CA ALA A 261 13.15 -0.01 -9.49
C ALA A 261 11.70 -0.44 -9.24
N PHE A 262 11.41 -1.01 -8.07
CA PHE A 262 10.07 -1.39 -7.62
C PHE A 262 9.21 -0.17 -7.31
N PHE A 263 9.60 0.65 -6.33
CA PHE A 263 8.78 1.77 -5.87
C PHE A 263 8.62 2.87 -6.92
N VAL A 264 9.62 3.15 -7.77
CA VAL A 264 9.43 4.10 -8.88
C VAL A 264 8.42 3.58 -9.92
N GLY A 265 8.31 2.26 -10.08
CA GLY A 265 7.29 1.64 -10.93
C GLY A 265 5.90 1.62 -10.29
N LEU A 266 5.83 1.24 -9.01
CA LEU A 266 4.58 1.16 -8.23
C LEU A 266 3.95 2.53 -7.99
N LEU A 267 4.77 3.49 -7.52
CA LEU A 267 4.37 4.83 -7.07
C LEU A 267 4.48 5.89 -8.18
N LYS A 268 4.58 5.46 -9.44
CA LYS A 268 4.59 6.33 -10.63
C LYS A 268 3.41 7.32 -10.65
N TRP A 269 2.29 6.96 -10.02
CA TRP A 269 1.06 7.75 -9.91
C TRP A 269 1.23 9.05 -9.09
N LEU A 270 2.23 9.11 -8.21
CA LEU A 270 2.61 10.36 -7.55
C LEU A 270 3.24 11.38 -8.51
N ASN A 271 3.39 11.10 -9.81
CA ASN A 271 3.86 12.08 -10.79
C ASN A 271 2.89 13.24 -11.00
N VAL A 272 1.58 13.07 -10.72
CA VAL A 272 0.59 14.16 -10.68
C VAL A 272 0.93 15.16 -9.58
N ILE A 273 1.51 14.69 -8.47
CA ILE A 273 2.22 15.54 -7.52
C ILE A 273 3.53 16.00 -8.17
N GLY A 274 4.51 15.11 -8.35
CA GLY A 274 5.74 15.44 -9.06
C GLY A 274 6.79 14.33 -9.02
N TRP A 275 7.71 14.34 -9.99
CA TRP A 275 8.80 13.35 -10.05
C TRP A 275 9.79 13.45 -8.89
N ASP A 276 9.88 14.62 -8.25
CA ASP A 276 10.58 14.83 -6.99
C ASP A 276 9.94 14.03 -5.84
N ALA A 277 8.61 14.06 -5.72
CA ALA A 277 7.85 13.26 -4.76
C ALA A 277 7.97 11.75 -5.06
N VAL A 278 7.79 11.34 -6.32
CA VAL A 278 7.96 9.94 -6.76
C VAL A 278 9.35 9.42 -6.37
N LEU A 279 10.42 10.13 -6.74
CA LEU A 279 11.80 9.69 -6.49
C LEU A 279 12.19 9.78 -5.01
N GLY A 280 11.72 10.81 -4.29
CA GLY A 280 11.99 11.00 -2.87
C GLY A 280 11.36 9.91 -2.01
N LEU A 281 10.06 9.64 -2.19
CA LEU A 281 9.37 8.58 -1.47
C LEU A 281 9.89 7.20 -1.90
N SER A 282 10.08 6.95 -3.20
CA SER A 282 10.64 5.67 -3.68
C SER A 282 12.03 5.38 -3.11
N PHE A 283 12.88 6.41 -2.96
CA PHE A 283 14.18 6.25 -2.32
C PHE A 283 14.05 5.89 -0.83
N LEU A 284 13.17 6.58 -0.08
CA LEU A 284 12.91 6.31 1.33
C LEU A 284 12.39 4.88 1.54
N GLN A 285 11.39 4.47 0.76
CA GLN A 285 10.82 3.12 0.79
C GLN A 285 11.88 2.06 0.39
N ALA A 286 12.75 2.36 -0.57
CA ALA A 286 13.85 1.48 -0.97
C ALA A 286 14.94 1.30 0.10
N LEU A 287 15.00 2.14 1.16
CA LEU A 287 15.92 1.93 2.28
C LEU A 287 15.54 0.71 3.14
N PHE A 288 14.23 0.39 3.26
CA PHE A 288 13.76 -0.81 3.96
C PHE A 288 14.16 -2.07 3.17
N LEU A 289 13.95 -2.06 1.84
CA LEU A 289 14.42 -3.12 0.94
C LEU A 289 15.96 -3.25 0.94
N ALA A 290 16.71 -2.16 1.17
CA ALA A 290 18.15 -2.21 1.41
C ALA A 290 18.50 -2.87 2.76
N ALA A 291 17.76 -2.59 3.83
CA ALA A 291 17.92 -3.25 5.13
C ALA A 291 17.61 -4.75 5.03
N LEU A 292 16.51 -5.14 4.38
CA LEU A 292 16.18 -6.51 4.01
C LEU A 292 17.32 -7.17 3.23
N GLY A 293 17.78 -6.55 2.15
CA GLY A 293 18.88 -7.08 1.32
C GLY A 293 20.17 -7.31 2.13
N ALA A 294 20.46 -6.45 3.11
CA ALA A 294 21.57 -6.64 4.04
C ALA A 294 21.33 -7.84 4.98
N GLY A 295 20.12 -7.98 5.51
CA GLY A 295 19.68 -9.11 6.34
C GLY A 295 19.77 -10.45 5.60
N LEU A 296 19.20 -10.56 4.40
CA LEU A 296 19.26 -11.74 3.54
C LEU A 296 20.71 -12.16 3.21
N ALA A 297 21.57 -11.20 2.85
CA ALA A 297 22.99 -11.45 2.62
C ALA A 297 23.73 -11.95 3.88
N PHE A 298 23.16 -11.72 5.06
CA PHE A 298 23.71 -12.09 6.35
C PHE A 298 23.19 -13.46 6.85
N THR A 299 21.88 -13.68 6.83
CA THR A 299 21.19 -14.90 7.30
C THR A 299 21.26 -16.07 6.31
N SER A 300 21.56 -15.83 5.03
CA SER A 300 21.80 -16.86 3.98
C SER A 300 22.95 -17.88 4.25
N ARG A 301 23.56 -17.83 5.45
CA ARG A 301 24.53 -18.80 5.96
C ARG A 301 23.97 -19.73 7.05
N LEU A 302 22.80 -19.43 7.59
CA LEU A 302 22.12 -20.25 8.60
C LEU A 302 21.54 -21.53 7.98
N PRO A 303 21.28 -22.59 8.78
CA PRO A 303 20.33 -23.63 8.39
C PRO A 303 18.94 -23.02 8.16
N ALA A 304 18.10 -23.66 7.34
CA ALA A 304 16.74 -23.21 7.02
C ALA A 304 16.63 -21.74 6.53
N TRP A 305 17.66 -21.22 5.83
CA TRP A 305 17.70 -19.81 5.44
C TRP A 305 16.48 -19.24 4.66
N PRO A 306 15.68 -20.00 3.90
CA PRO A 306 14.42 -19.49 3.32
C PRO A 306 13.41 -19.05 4.38
N LEU A 307 13.33 -19.75 5.51
CA LEU A 307 12.43 -19.39 6.62
C LEU A 307 12.80 -18.01 7.19
N TRP A 308 14.07 -17.81 7.53
CA TRP A 308 14.58 -16.52 8.01
C TRP A 308 14.40 -15.40 6.98
N ALA A 309 14.45 -15.74 5.68
CA ALA A 309 14.24 -14.78 4.61
C ALA A 309 12.77 -14.35 4.47
N GLY A 310 11.81 -15.27 4.64
CA GLY A 310 10.38 -14.94 4.73
C GLY A 310 10.06 -14.10 5.97
N CYS A 311 10.57 -14.49 7.15
CA CYS A 311 10.40 -13.72 8.38
C CYS A 311 11.03 -12.32 8.29
N LEU A 312 12.19 -12.18 7.63
CA LEU A 312 12.82 -10.87 7.40
C LEU A 312 12.05 -9.98 6.43
N TRP A 313 11.23 -10.56 5.53
CA TRP A 313 10.37 -9.77 4.65
C TRP A 313 9.21 -9.15 5.47
N VAL A 314 8.52 -9.95 6.29
CA VAL A 314 7.52 -9.39 7.23
C VAL A 314 8.16 -8.37 8.18
N ALA A 315 9.42 -8.56 8.59
CA ALA A 315 10.15 -7.60 9.41
C ALA A 315 10.48 -6.25 8.71
N GLU A 316 10.53 -6.19 7.38
CA GLU A 316 10.69 -4.92 6.66
C GLU A 316 9.34 -4.23 6.45
N GLU A 317 8.32 -4.99 6.03
CA GLU A 317 6.94 -4.48 5.92
C GLU A 317 6.46 -3.92 7.27
N TRP A 318 6.52 -4.69 8.37
CA TRP A 318 6.15 -4.24 9.72
C TRP A 318 6.75 -2.88 10.15
N ALA A 319 8.00 -2.62 9.73
CA ALA A 319 8.70 -1.36 10.04
C ALA A 319 8.30 -0.23 9.08
N ARG A 320 8.13 -0.54 7.79
CA ARG A 320 7.79 0.38 6.70
C ARG A 320 6.32 0.83 6.78
N ASP A 321 5.45 -0.06 7.23
CA ASP A 321 4.03 0.15 7.50
C ASP A 321 3.81 1.07 8.72
N ARG A 322 4.86 1.45 9.47
CA ARG A 322 4.79 2.28 10.69
C ARG A 322 5.76 3.46 10.77
N LEU A 323 6.82 3.49 9.96
CA LEU A 323 7.89 4.49 10.05
C LEU A 323 8.25 5.10 8.68
N PRO A 324 8.52 6.41 8.59
CA PRO A 324 8.20 7.48 9.55
C PRO A 324 6.71 7.92 9.44
N PHE A 325 6.27 8.80 10.33
CA PHE A 325 4.97 9.53 10.22
C PHE A 325 3.72 8.64 10.11
N GLY A 326 3.67 7.53 10.85
CA GLY A 326 2.59 6.55 10.73
C GLY A 326 2.85 5.45 9.70
N GLY A 327 3.85 5.61 8.83
CA GLY A 327 4.28 4.61 7.86
C GLY A 327 3.67 4.77 6.47
N PHE A 328 3.93 3.80 5.61
CA PHE A 328 3.41 3.76 4.23
C PHE A 328 3.23 2.31 3.75
N PRO A 329 2.08 1.67 4.02
CA PRO A 329 1.85 0.25 3.74
C PRO A 329 1.75 -0.15 2.25
N TRP A 330 1.91 0.81 1.33
CA TRP A 330 1.85 0.55 -0.12
C TRP A 330 2.95 -0.42 -0.56
N GLY A 331 2.62 -1.36 -1.45
CA GLY A 331 3.61 -2.29 -2.02
C GLY A 331 3.97 -3.50 -1.15
N ARG A 332 3.21 -3.82 -0.10
CA ARG A 332 3.31 -5.11 0.62
C ARG A 332 2.99 -6.28 -0.31
N LEU A 333 3.70 -7.41 -0.16
CA LEU A 333 3.52 -8.58 -1.03
C LEU A 333 2.08 -9.12 -1.04
N ALA A 334 1.34 -8.97 0.06
CA ALA A 334 -0.05 -9.38 0.16
C ALA A 334 -0.97 -8.68 -0.87
N PHE A 335 -0.80 -7.36 -1.10
CA PHE A 335 -1.62 -6.60 -2.04
C PHE A 335 -1.31 -6.91 -3.52
N ALA A 336 -0.17 -7.54 -3.82
CA ALA A 336 0.12 -8.12 -5.14
C ALA A 336 -0.47 -9.52 -5.35
N ASN A 337 -1.08 -10.13 -4.33
CA ASN A 337 -1.47 -11.54 -4.33
C ASN A 337 -2.97 -11.72 -4.02
N THR A 338 -3.81 -10.74 -4.39
CA THR A 338 -5.24 -10.68 -4.04
C THR A 338 -6.15 -11.61 -4.84
N GLY A 339 -5.69 -12.07 -6.02
CA GLY A 339 -6.36 -13.11 -6.82
C GLY A 339 -5.47 -14.34 -6.98
N SER A 340 -4.91 -14.86 -5.89
CA SER A 340 -3.86 -15.88 -5.92
C SER A 340 -4.17 -17.07 -5.00
N PRO A 341 -3.41 -18.18 -5.10
CA PRO A 341 -3.47 -19.28 -4.13
C PRO A 341 -3.14 -18.86 -2.69
N TYR A 342 -2.60 -17.66 -2.47
CA TYR A 342 -2.26 -17.13 -1.15
C TYR A 342 -3.38 -16.28 -0.52
N THR A 343 -4.34 -15.74 -1.29
CA THR A 343 -5.37 -14.82 -0.74
C THR A 343 -6.10 -15.40 0.49
N PRO A 344 -6.55 -16.68 0.50
CA PRO A 344 -7.28 -17.24 1.63
C PRO A 344 -6.51 -17.24 2.96
N LEU A 345 -5.17 -17.20 2.93
CA LEU A 345 -4.34 -17.13 4.15
C LEU A 345 -4.58 -15.82 4.94
N ALA A 346 -5.12 -14.78 4.30
CA ALA A 346 -5.50 -13.54 4.97
C ALA A 346 -6.53 -13.80 6.09
N ALA A 347 -7.47 -14.72 5.92
CA ALA A 347 -8.49 -15.06 6.94
C ALA A 347 -7.91 -15.75 8.20
N LEU A 348 -6.64 -16.19 8.18
CA LEU A 348 -5.97 -16.87 9.29
C LEU A 348 -4.96 -16.00 10.06
N GLY A 349 -4.33 -15.06 9.39
CA GLY A 349 -3.24 -14.25 9.98
C GLY A 349 -2.93 -12.97 9.21
N GLY A 350 -3.92 -12.47 8.48
CA GLY A 350 -3.91 -11.20 7.78
C GLY A 350 -2.95 -11.08 6.61
N ALA A 351 -2.83 -9.85 6.12
CA ALA A 351 -1.81 -9.46 5.15
C ALA A 351 -0.38 -9.95 5.52
N PRO A 352 0.07 -9.92 6.79
CA PRO A 352 1.39 -10.43 7.19
C PRO A 352 1.62 -11.92 6.87
N LEU A 353 0.59 -12.77 7.01
CA LEU A 353 0.70 -14.20 6.70
C LEU A 353 0.73 -14.45 5.19
N VAL A 354 0.01 -13.67 4.39
CA VAL A 354 0.07 -13.71 2.92
C VAL A 354 1.46 -13.30 2.44
N THR A 355 1.99 -12.16 2.92
CA THR A 355 3.37 -11.72 2.67
C THR A 355 4.37 -12.82 3.02
N PHE A 356 4.24 -13.44 4.20
CA PHE A 356 5.14 -14.51 4.62
C PHE A 356 5.10 -15.72 3.69
N ALA A 357 3.92 -16.17 3.27
CA ALA A 357 3.78 -17.34 2.38
C ALA A 357 4.39 -17.07 0.99
N VAL A 358 4.10 -15.90 0.41
CA VAL A 358 4.69 -15.44 -0.87
C VAL A 358 6.23 -15.36 -0.76
N ALA A 359 6.73 -14.74 0.32
CA ALA A 359 8.16 -14.60 0.55
C ALA A 359 8.86 -15.94 0.81
N LEU A 360 8.21 -16.86 1.53
CA LEU A 360 8.70 -18.21 1.80
C LEU A 360 8.74 -19.04 0.51
N THR A 361 7.70 -19.03 -0.32
CA THR A 361 7.73 -19.73 -1.63
C THR A 361 8.85 -19.17 -2.51
N GLY A 362 8.97 -17.85 -2.68
CA GLY A 362 10.03 -17.24 -3.49
C GLY A 362 11.44 -17.62 -3.02
N THR A 363 11.67 -17.66 -1.71
CA THR A 363 12.97 -18.03 -1.12
C THR A 363 13.23 -19.55 -1.14
N LEU A 364 12.21 -20.40 -1.10
CA LEU A 364 12.31 -21.85 -1.32
C LEU A 364 12.62 -22.18 -2.79
N LEU A 365 11.98 -21.51 -3.74
CA LEU A 365 12.30 -21.61 -5.16
C LEU A 365 13.75 -21.16 -5.45
N ALA A 366 14.22 -20.10 -4.78
CA ALA A 366 15.64 -19.70 -4.80
C ALA A 366 16.57 -20.78 -4.22
N ALA A 367 16.18 -21.47 -3.14
CA ALA A 367 16.94 -22.58 -2.59
C ALA A 367 17.01 -23.79 -3.54
N ALA A 368 15.89 -24.12 -4.20
CA ALA A 368 15.82 -25.15 -5.23
C ALA A 368 16.71 -24.80 -6.44
N ALA A 369 16.65 -23.58 -6.96
CA ALA A 369 17.49 -23.11 -8.06
C ALA A 369 18.99 -23.19 -7.71
N LEU A 370 19.37 -22.77 -6.50
CA LEU A 370 20.75 -22.89 -6.00
C LEU A 370 21.18 -24.36 -5.78
N GLY A 371 20.26 -25.27 -5.46
CA GLY A 371 20.50 -26.71 -5.37
C GLY A 371 20.71 -27.36 -6.73
N ALA A 372 19.79 -27.13 -7.67
CA ALA A 372 19.87 -27.57 -9.06
C ALA A 372 21.15 -27.08 -9.77
N TRP A 373 21.56 -25.84 -9.51
CA TRP A 373 22.81 -25.29 -10.05
C TRP A 373 24.07 -25.99 -9.50
N ARG A 374 24.07 -26.42 -8.23
CA ARG A 374 25.17 -27.25 -7.67
C ARG A 374 25.18 -28.63 -8.33
N LEU A 375 24.02 -29.27 -8.46
CA LEU A 375 23.87 -30.58 -9.12
C LEU A 375 24.41 -30.53 -10.56
N ARG A 376 23.95 -29.57 -11.37
CA ARG A 376 24.45 -29.34 -12.74
C ARG A 376 25.96 -29.13 -12.77
N ARG A 377 26.54 -28.38 -11.83
CA ARG A 377 28.01 -28.20 -11.73
C ARG A 377 28.77 -29.47 -11.33
N THR A 378 28.19 -30.34 -10.50
CA THR A 378 28.79 -31.65 -10.16
C THR A 378 28.53 -32.75 -11.19
N ALA A 379 27.64 -32.52 -12.15
CA ALA A 379 27.27 -33.46 -13.22
C ALA A 379 27.87 -33.07 -14.59
N ALA A 380 28.46 -31.88 -14.71
CA ALA A 380 29.25 -31.53 -15.88
C ALA A 380 30.45 -32.49 -16.00
N PRO A 381 30.65 -33.19 -17.13
CA PRO A 381 31.77 -34.09 -17.27
C PRO A 381 33.09 -33.32 -17.16
N VAL A 382 34.05 -33.90 -16.44
CA VAL A 382 35.44 -33.46 -16.53
C VAL A 382 35.84 -33.67 -17.99
N ARG A 383 36.12 -32.58 -18.71
CA ARG A 383 36.66 -32.68 -20.08
C ARG A 383 37.94 -33.52 -20.01
N ALA A 384 38.01 -34.56 -20.84
CA ALA A 384 39.04 -35.57 -20.75
C ALA A 384 40.44 -34.95 -20.75
N ALA A 385 41.12 -35.07 -19.61
CA ALA A 385 42.56 -35.29 -19.62
C ALA A 385 42.80 -36.76 -20.03
N GLU A 386 43.99 -37.04 -20.55
CA GLU A 386 44.29 -38.27 -21.30
C GLU A 386 44.13 -39.57 -20.49
N PRO A 387 43.85 -40.70 -21.16
CA PRO A 387 43.79 -42.01 -20.50
C PRO A 387 45.17 -42.42 -20.01
N ALA A 388 45.30 -42.66 -18.70
CA ALA A 388 46.48 -43.24 -18.07
C ALA A 388 46.03 -44.25 -16.99
N ASP A 389 46.57 -45.46 -17.05
CA ASP A 389 46.03 -46.66 -16.37
C ASP A 389 45.81 -46.50 -14.85
N ARG A 390 44.55 -46.26 -14.47
CA ARG A 390 44.04 -46.46 -13.12
C ARG A 390 42.63 -47.04 -13.16
N ALA A 391 42.45 -48.17 -12.47
CA ALA A 391 41.16 -48.84 -12.36
C ALA A 391 40.07 -47.90 -11.79
N PRO A 392 38.81 -48.03 -12.23
CA PRO A 392 37.72 -47.15 -11.82
C PRO A 392 37.34 -47.39 -10.35
N VAL A 393 37.96 -46.63 -9.44
CA VAL A 393 37.50 -46.54 -8.05
C VAL A 393 36.09 -45.96 -8.05
N PRO A 394 35.07 -46.66 -7.50
CA PRO A 394 33.69 -46.22 -7.60
C PRO A 394 33.46 -44.88 -6.88
N ASP A 395 32.68 -44.00 -7.50
CA ASP A 395 32.52 -42.57 -7.15
C ASP A 395 31.67 -42.30 -5.88
N ALA A 396 31.73 -43.22 -4.90
CA ALA A 396 30.93 -43.23 -3.68
C ALA A 396 31.12 -41.96 -2.83
N ALA A 397 32.34 -41.41 -2.80
CA ALA A 397 32.64 -40.16 -2.10
C ALA A 397 31.88 -38.95 -2.66
N GLN A 398 31.58 -38.92 -3.97
CA GLN A 398 30.79 -37.85 -4.59
C GLN A 398 29.28 -38.16 -4.62
N ALA A 399 28.88 -39.44 -4.55
CA ALA A 399 27.48 -39.86 -4.48
C ALA A 399 26.75 -39.26 -3.27
N GLY A 400 27.37 -39.24 -2.09
CA GLY A 400 26.78 -38.65 -0.87
C GLY A 400 26.41 -37.16 -1.01
N PRO A 401 27.37 -36.27 -1.34
CA PRO A 401 27.13 -34.84 -1.58
C PRO A 401 26.11 -34.55 -2.71
N ARG A 402 26.13 -35.33 -3.80
CA ARG A 402 25.13 -35.25 -4.88
C ARG A 402 23.74 -35.62 -4.35
N ARG A 403 23.57 -36.78 -3.71
CA ARG A 403 22.29 -37.25 -3.13
C ARG A 403 21.72 -36.25 -2.12
N ARG A 404 22.55 -35.70 -1.22
CA ARG A 404 22.13 -34.66 -0.27
C ARG A 404 21.63 -33.39 -0.97
N SER A 405 22.30 -32.97 -2.05
CA SER A 405 21.91 -31.79 -2.82
C SER A 405 20.61 -32.03 -3.61
N ALA A 406 20.39 -33.25 -4.11
CA ALA A 406 19.15 -33.66 -4.77
C ALA A 406 17.97 -33.65 -3.79
N LEU A 407 18.12 -34.29 -2.62
CA LEU A 407 17.10 -34.30 -1.56
C LEU A 407 16.76 -32.88 -1.08
N GLN A 408 17.77 -32.01 -0.90
CA GLN A 408 17.54 -30.60 -0.54
C GLN A 408 16.81 -29.81 -1.63
N THR A 409 17.04 -30.12 -2.91
CA THR A 409 16.36 -29.48 -4.03
C THR A 409 14.90 -29.94 -4.12
N ALA A 410 14.67 -31.26 -4.05
CA ALA A 410 13.33 -31.85 -4.07
C ALA A 410 12.48 -31.38 -2.87
N ALA A 411 13.04 -31.36 -1.66
CA ALA A 411 12.36 -30.87 -0.46
C ALA A 411 12.00 -29.37 -0.58
N ALA A 412 12.89 -28.54 -1.16
CA ALA A 412 12.58 -27.12 -1.38
C ALA A 412 11.45 -26.93 -2.40
N CYS A 413 11.42 -27.69 -3.50
CA CYS A 413 10.31 -27.67 -4.45
C CYS A 413 9.00 -28.16 -3.83
N ALA A 414 9.02 -29.27 -3.08
CA ALA A 414 7.84 -29.83 -2.44
C ALA A 414 7.27 -28.86 -1.39
N LEU A 415 8.13 -28.25 -0.56
CA LEU A 415 7.67 -27.30 0.46
C LEU A 415 7.15 -26.00 -0.18
N ALA A 416 7.74 -25.53 -1.29
CA ALA A 416 7.21 -24.40 -2.06
C ALA A 416 5.82 -24.71 -2.63
N ALA A 417 5.62 -25.92 -3.18
CA ALA A 417 4.31 -26.35 -3.67
C ALA A 417 3.27 -26.46 -2.55
N VAL A 418 3.63 -27.01 -1.39
CA VAL A 418 2.76 -27.09 -0.20
C VAL A 418 2.38 -25.69 0.31
N VAL A 419 3.32 -24.75 0.42
CA VAL A 419 3.03 -23.37 0.85
C VAL A 419 2.17 -22.62 -0.17
N THR A 420 2.36 -22.88 -1.47
CA THR A 420 1.48 -22.33 -2.53
C THR A 420 0.08 -22.92 -2.48
N ALA A 421 -0.06 -24.22 -2.23
CA ALA A 421 -1.35 -24.90 -2.19
C ALA A 421 -2.12 -24.70 -0.86
N ALA A 422 -1.45 -24.20 0.19
CA ALA A 422 -2.02 -24.11 1.53
C ALA A 422 -3.31 -23.28 1.60
N GLY A 423 -3.42 -22.19 0.82
CA GLY A 423 -4.62 -21.35 0.80
C GLY A 423 -5.88 -22.09 0.31
N TYR A 424 -5.75 -23.07 -0.59
CA TYR A 424 -6.89 -23.90 -1.03
C TYR A 424 -7.45 -24.82 0.07
N ALA A 425 -6.72 -25.01 1.17
CA ALA A 425 -7.19 -25.74 2.34
C ALA A 425 -7.75 -24.80 3.44
N VAL A 426 -7.76 -23.49 3.22
CA VAL A 426 -8.32 -22.51 4.17
C VAL A 426 -9.78 -22.23 3.85
N PRO A 427 -10.73 -22.45 4.78
CA PRO A 427 -12.10 -22.00 4.60
C PRO A 427 -12.16 -20.47 4.73
N VAL A 428 -12.51 -19.78 3.64
CA VAL A 428 -12.87 -18.36 3.69
C VAL A 428 -14.33 -18.25 4.19
N PRO A 429 -14.62 -17.58 5.32
CA PRO A 429 -15.95 -17.57 5.90
C PRO A 429 -16.85 -16.55 5.20
N THR A 430 -17.61 -17.00 4.21
CA THR A 430 -18.49 -16.16 3.36
C THR A 430 -19.97 -16.18 3.74
N LYS A 431 -20.37 -17.01 4.71
CA LYS A 431 -21.79 -17.24 5.03
C LYS A 431 -22.51 -15.94 5.39
N VAL A 432 -23.44 -15.50 4.54
CA VAL A 432 -24.30 -14.33 4.80
C VAL A 432 -25.13 -14.57 6.08
N ALA A 433 -25.23 -13.55 6.93
CA ALA A 433 -26.10 -13.57 8.11
C ALA A 433 -27.43 -12.85 7.86
N ASP A 434 -27.38 -11.80 7.04
CA ASP A 434 -28.44 -10.81 6.78
C ASP A 434 -28.05 -10.00 5.53
N THR A 435 -28.97 -9.29 4.88
CA THR A 435 -28.68 -8.45 3.70
C THR A 435 -29.32 -7.06 3.82
N VAL A 436 -28.87 -6.11 3.00
CA VAL A 436 -29.38 -4.73 2.94
C VAL A 436 -29.22 -4.19 1.52
N ASP A 437 -30.25 -3.55 0.97
CA ASP A 437 -30.18 -2.99 -0.39
C ASP A 437 -29.53 -1.61 -0.36
N ILE A 438 -28.45 -1.43 -1.12
CA ILE A 438 -27.64 -0.20 -1.13
C ILE A 438 -27.59 0.46 -2.50
N ALA A 439 -27.48 1.79 -2.48
CA ALA A 439 -27.03 2.58 -3.63
C ALA A 439 -25.66 3.22 -3.35
N VAL A 440 -24.74 3.13 -4.31
CA VAL A 440 -23.41 3.78 -4.24
C VAL A 440 -23.32 4.81 -5.34
N VAL A 441 -23.23 6.09 -4.99
CA VAL A 441 -23.33 7.21 -5.93
C VAL A 441 -21.94 7.75 -6.26
N GLN A 442 -21.56 7.68 -7.52
CA GLN A 442 -20.33 8.28 -8.05
C GLN A 442 -20.71 9.53 -8.85
N GLY A 443 -20.47 10.73 -8.28
CA GLY A 443 -20.90 12.00 -8.89
C GLY A 443 -20.06 12.45 -10.10
N ASP A 444 -18.80 12.02 -10.17
CA ASP A 444 -17.73 12.47 -11.09
C ASP A 444 -17.16 13.88 -10.80
N VAL A 445 -15.89 14.07 -11.21
CA VAL A 445 -15.32 15.39 -11.51
C VAL A 445 -14.70 15.37 -12.92
N GLN A 446 -15.15 16.28 -13.77
CA GLN A 446 -14.93 16.24 -15.22
C GLN A 446 -13.44 16.31 -15.66
N GLN A 447 -12.50 16.59 -14.76
CA GLN A 447 -11.06 16.56 -15.03
C GLN A 447 -10.26 16.06 -13.80
N PRO A 448 -9.28 15.15 -13.99
CA PRO A 448 -8.34 14.75 -12.93
C PRO A 448 -7.36 15.86 -12.57
N GLY A 449 -6.90 15.87 -11.31
CA GLY A 449 -5.81 16.73 -10.84
C GLY A 449 -5.92 17.11 -9.37
N MET A 450 -5.01 17.98 -8.90
CA MET A 450 -5.04 18.52 -7.53
C MET A 450 -6.06 19.66 -7.36
N ASP A 451 -6.48 20.30 -8.45
CA ASP A 451 -7.26 21.56 -8.42
C ASP A 451 -8.78 21.30 -8.59
N PHE A 452 -9.23 20.05 -8.36
CA PHE A 452 -10.61 19.57 -8.59
C PHE A 452 -11.65 20.21 -7.65
N LEU A 453 -11.25 20.56 -6.42
CA LEU A 453 -12.03 21.35 -5.45
C LEU A 453 -12.16 22.84 -5.84
N GLY A 454 -11.67 23.26 -7.02
CA GLY A 454 -11.62 24.66 -7.45
C GLY A 454 -12.97 25.32 -7.80
N ARG A 455 -14.10 24.64 -7.55
CA ARG A 455 -15.46 25.15 -7.78
C ARG A 455 -16.38 24.70 -6.63
N PRO A 456 -16.64 25.56 -5.64
CA PRO A 456 -17.55 25.28 -4.53
C PRO A 456 -18.89 24.71 -5.01
N MET A 457 -19.45 23.76 -4.24
CA MET A 457 -20.71 23.05 -4.53
C MET A 457 -20.71 22.11 -5.74
N LEU A 458 -19.81 22.24 -6.73
CA LEU A 458 -19.91 21.44 -7.97
C LEU A 458 -19.85 19.93 -7.72
N ILE A 459 -19.01 19.49 -6.78
CA ILE A 459 -18.92 18.06 -6.43
C ILE A 459 -20.19 17.62 -5.72
N LEU A 460 -20.72 18.42 -4.80
CA LEU A 460 -21.96 18.13 -4.09
C LEU A 460 -23.15 18.05 -5.06
N ASP A 461 -23.32 19.06 -5.92
CA ASP A 461 -24.38 19.12 -6.92
C ASP A 461 -24.35 17.91 -7.87
N ASN A 462 -23.17 17.41 -8.23
CA ASN A 462 -23.04 16.19 -9.02
C ASN A 462 -23.56 14.92 -8.30
N HIS A 463 -23.30 14.76 -6.99
CA HIS A 463 -23.81 13.62 -6.20
C HIS A 463 -25.31 13.76 -5.93
N VAL A 464 -25.79 14.98 -5.69
CA VAL A 464 -27.21 15.29 -5.56
C VAL A 464 -27.93 15.01 -6.89
N GLU A 465 -27.43 15.48 -8.03
CA GLU A 465 -28.02 15.21 -9.35
C GLU A 465 -28.12 13.71 -9.65
N ALA A 466 -27.06 12.94 -9.35
CA ALA A 466 -27.08 11.48 -9.49
C ALA A 466 -28.07 10.79 -8.54
N THR A 467 -28.23 11.30 -7.31
CA THR A 467 -29.21 10.78 -6.33
C THR A 467 -30.66 11.12 -6.73
N LEU A 468 -30.90 12.33 -7.25
CA LEU A 468 -32.20 12.74 -7.77
C LEU A 468 -32.60 11.95 -9.02
N LYS A 469 -31.65 11.64 -9.91
CA LYS A 469 -31.86 10.71 -11.04
C LYS A 469 -32.20 9.28 -10.58
N LEU A 470 -31.67 8.84 -9.43
CA LEU A 470 -32.06 7.55 -8.85
C LEU A 470 -33.48 7.61 -8.27
N ALA A 471 -33.83 8.67 -7.54
CA ALA A 471 -35.18 8.87 -7.02
C ALA A 471 -36.26 8.89 -8.12
N ASP A 472 -36.03 9.64 -9.20
CA ASP A 472 -36.92 9.70 -10.38
C ASP A 472 -37.12 8.32 -11.05
N ARG A 473 -36.13 7.41 -10.97
CA ARG A 473 -36.25 6.02 -11.46
C ARG A 473 -37.01 5.11 -10.49
N ILE A 474 -36.88 5.34 -9.18
CA ILE A 474 -37.65 4.64 -8.14
C ILE A 474 -39.14 5.01 -8.25
N ASP A 475 -39.46 6.30 -8.38
CA ASP A 475 -40.85 6.78 -8.51
C ASP A 475 -41.54 6.29 -9.80
N LYS A 476 -40.76 5.96 -10.84
CA LYS A 476 -41.24 5.30 -12.07
C LYS A 476 -41.38 3.78 -11.94
N GLY A 477 -40.85 3.17 -10.86
CA GLY A 477 -40.77 1.72 -10.71
C GLY A 477 -39.78 1.04 -11.66
N GLU A 478 -38.73 1.76 -12.11
CA GLU A 478 -37.65 1.17 -12.91
C GLU A 478 -36.63 0.39 -12.08
N VAL A 479 -36.51 0.74 -10.79
CA VAL A 479 -35.68 0.08 -9.77
C VAL A 479 -36.37 0.17 -8.42
N ASP A 480 -36.09 -0.78 -7.52
CA ASP A 480 -36.56 -0.74 -6.14
C ASP A 480 -35.80 0.33 -5.32
N ARG A 481 -36.40 0.79 -4.21
CA ARG A 481 -35.77 1.78 -3.32
C ARG A 481 -34.72 1.10 -2.43
N PRO A 482 -33.48 1.60 -2.34
CA PRO A 482 -32.47 1.07 -1.42
C PRO A 482 -32.80 1.44 0.04
N ASP A 483 -32.37 0.61 0.99
CA ASP A 483 -32.44 0.88 2.42
C ASP A 483 -31.52 2.03 2.86
N LEU A 484 -30.42 2.27 2.11
CA LEU A 484 -29.46 3.34 2.36
C LEU A 484 -28.67 3.73 1.10
N VAL A 485 -28.11 4.94 1.12
CA VAL A 485 -27.24 5.48 0.06
C VAL A 485 -25.84 5.74 0.63
N ILE A 486 -24.80 5.51 -0.16
CA ILE A 486 -23.40 5.80 0.18
C ILE A 486 -22.84 6.78 -0.84
N TRP A 487 -22.33 7.91 -0.35
CA TRP A 487 -21.55 8.88 -1.11
C TRP A 487 -20.05 8.75 -0.75
N PRO A 488 -19.12 9.24 -1.61
CA PRO A 488 -17.68 9.13 -1.42
C PRO A 488 -17.08 10.22 -0.52
N GLU A 489 -15.77 10.11 -0.25
CA GLU A 489 -14.97 11.11 0.50
C GLU A 489 -15.05 12.48 -0.18
N ASN A 490 -15.28 13.53 0.62
CA ASN A 490 -15.43 14.91 0.17
C ASN A 490 -16.45 15.07 -0.98
N ALA A 491 -17.57 14.34 -0.91
CA ALA A 491 -18.75 14.59 -1.76
C ALA A 491 -19.32 15.99 -1.51
N SER A 492 -19.32 16.46 -0.24
CA SER A 492 -19.42 17.89 0.08
C SER A 492 -18.03 18.50 0.29
N ASP A 493 -17.72 19.54 -0.48
CA ASP A 493 -16.48 20.33 -0.35
C ASP A 493 -16.60 21.53 0.61
N LEU A 494 -17.82 21.78 1.11
CA LEU A 494 -18.14 22.77 2.14
C LEU A 494 -18.69 22.08 3.40
N ASP A 495 -18.39 22.65 4.56
CA ASP A 495 -18.93 22.23 5.86
C ASP A 495 -20.47 22.38 5.87
N PRO A 496 -21.24 21.28 5.88
CA PRO A 496 -22.69 21.34 5.75
C PRO A 496 -23.38 21.86 7.03
N HIS A 497 -22.71 21.84 8.19
CA HIS A 497 -23.23 22.42 9.42
C HIS A 497 -23.14 23.95 9.44
N LYS A 498 -22.22 24.52 8.64
CA LYS A 498 -22.02 25.98 8.53
C LYS A 498 -22.61 26.58 7.25
N HIS A 499 -22.55 25.86 6.13
CA HIS A 499 -22.99 26.33 4.83
C HIS A 499 -24.40 25.83 4.52
N ARG A 500 -25.43 26.64 4.85
CA ARG A 500 -26.84 26.30 4.60
C ARG A 500 -27.13 25.82 3.18
N ALA A 501 -26.47 26.38 2.17
CA ALA A 501 -26.64 25.94 0.78
C ALA A 501 -26.18 24.48 0.53
N ALA A 502 -25.17 24.00 1.26
CA ALA A 502 -24.78 22.59 1.23
C ALA A 502 -25.80 21.72 2.00
N HIS A 503 -26.21 22.18 3.20
CA HIS A 503 -27.25 21.51 4.00
C HIS A 503 -28.55 21.29 3.21
N ASP A 504 -29.11 22.37 2.63
CA ASP A 504 -30.36 22.36 1.85
C ASP A 504 -30.29 21.34 0.69
N ARG A 505 -29.12 21.18 0.06
CA ARG A 505 -28.91 20.29 -1.10
C ARG A 505 -28.70 18.83 -0.70
N ILE A 506 -28.16 18.57 0.50
CA ILE A 506 -28.09 17.21 1.05
C ILE A 506 -29.48 16.77 1.55
N ASP A 507 -30.22 17.67 2.21
CA ASP A 507 -31.63 17.44 2.57
C ASP A 507 -32.47 17.10 1.34
N GLU A 508 -32.37 17.89 0.26
CA GLU A 508 -33.08 17.65 -1.01
C GLU A 508 -32.81 16.24 -1.58
N ALA A 509 -31.57 15.75 -1.49
CA ALA A 509 -31.21 14.40 -1.93
C ALA A 509 -31.77 13.31 -1.01
N ALA A 510 -31.73 13.52 0.31
CA ALA A 510 -32.24 12.57 1.30
C ALA A 510 -33.77 12.47 1.25
N ASP A 511 -34.47 13.60 1.18
CA ASP A 511 -35.94 13.68 1.05
C ASP A 511 -36.42 12.99 -0.23
N ALA A 512 -35.74 13.23 -1.37
CA ALA A 512 -36.12 12.65 -2.65
C ALA A 512 -35.90 11.14 -2.71
N ILE A 513 -34.79 10.63 -2.18
CA ILE A 513 -34.54 9.18 -2.17
C ILE A 513 -35.37 8.45 -1.10
N GLY A 514 -35.73 9.14 -0.02
CA GLY A 514 -36.53 8.60 1.08
C GLY A 514 -35.78 7.58 1.96
N ALA A 515 -34.45 7.62 1.93
CA ALA A 515 -33.55 6.69 2.62
C ALA A 515 -32.32 7.46 3.18
N PRO A 516 -31.70 6.99 4.28
CA PRO A 516 -30.53 7.64 4.87
C PRO A 516 -29.29 7.56 3.97
N ILE A 517 -28.49 8.63 3.99
CA ILE A 517 -27.27 8.78 3.18
C ILE A 517 -26.05 8.81 4.11
N LEU A 518 -25.01 8.03 3.81
CA LEU A 518 -23.67 8.20 4.38
C LEU A 518 -22.88 9.21 3.50
N VAL A 519 -22.79 10.45 3.97
CA VAL A 519 -22.27 11.62 3.25
C VAL A 519 -20.82 11.89 3.66
N GLY A 520 -19.88 11.80 2.72
CA GLY A 520 -18.49 12.23 2.97
C GLY A 520 -18.34 13.74 2.82
N ALA A 521 -17.82 14.42 3.83
CA ALA A 521 -17.73 15.88 3.87
C ALA A 521 -16.47 16.39 4.59
N LEU A 522 -16.01 17.58 4.19
CA LEU A 522 -15.04 18.37 4.95
C LEU A 522 -15.76 19.27 5.95
N VAL A 523 -15.54 19.05 7.24
CA VAL A 523 -16.10 19.83 8.36
C VAL A 523 -14.97 20.67 8.97
N ASP A 524 -15.26 21.86 9.48
CA ASP A 524 -14.27 22.62 10.26
C ASP A 524 -14.16 22.05 11.69
N HIS A 525 -12.93 21.88 12.23
CA HIS A 525 -12.78 21.35 13.60
C HIS A 525 -13.47 22.27 14.63
N PRO A 526 -14.28 21.74 15.57
CA PRO A 526 -15.19 22.55 16.38
C PRO A 526 -14.51 23.52 17.36
N THR A 527 -13.24 23.31 17.71
CA THR A 527 -12.52 24.14 18.70
C THR A 527 -11.13 24.63 18.27
N GLU A 528 -10.61 24.20 17.12
CA GLU A 528 -9.22 24.50 16.69
C GLU A 528 -9.26 25.27 15.36
N GLU A 529 -9.08 26.58 15.42
CA GLU A 529 -9.22 27.46 14.26
C GLU A 529 -8.20 27.13 13.17
N GLY A 530 -8.69 26.94 11.94
CA GLY A 530 -7.86 26.61 10.78
C GLY A 530 -7.62 25.11 10.57
N TYR A 531 -8.09 24.23 11.46
CA TYR A 531 -8.12 22.79 11.24
C TYR A 531 -9.44 22.33 10.60
N VAL A 532 -9.40 21.19 9.93
CA VAL A 532 -10.58 20.51 9.34
C VAL A 532 -10.62 19.04 9.70
N GLU A 533 -11.81 18.49 9.70
CA GLU A 533 -12.08 17.06 9.83
C GLU A 533 -12.62 16.52 8.51
N ASN A 534 -12.10 15.36 8.10
CA ASN A 534 -12.62 14.58 6.97
C ASN A 534 -13.57 13.54 7.57
N GLN A 535 -14.88 13.71 7.35
CA GLN A 535 -15.92 12.97 8.04
C GLN A 535 -16.85 12.19 7.09
N GLY A 536 -17.25 10.99 7.52
CA GLY A 536 -18.42 10.28 7.03
C GLY A 536 -19.61 10.54 7.96
N ILE A 537 -20.65 11.23 7.48
CA ILE A 537 -21.80 11.71 8.26
C ILE A 537 -23.05 10.92 7.87
N VAL A 538 -23.79 10.36 8.84
CA VAL A 538 -25.10 9.75 8.60
C VAL A 538 -26.18 10.83 8.53
N TRP A 539 -26.86 10.96 7.40
CA TRP A 539 -27.94 11.91 7.16
C TRP A 539 -29.28 11.15 7.02
N ASP A 540 -30.24 11.35 7.92
CA ASP A 540 -31.57 10.72 7.87
C ASP A 540 -32.62 11.73 7.37
N PRO A 541 -33.49 11.38 6.40
CA PRO A 541 -34.47 12.30 5.79
C PRO A 541 -35.59 12.81 6.72
N ARG A 542 -35.55 12.50 8.02
CA ARG A 542 -36.51 12.99 9.02
C ARG A 542 -35.84 13.72 10.18
N THR A 543 -34.53 13.54 10.38
CA THR A 543 -33.78 14.14 11.47
C THR A 543 -32.54 14.93 11.03
N GLY A 544 -32.19 14.92 9.74
CA GLY A 544 -31.00 15.58 9.20
C GLY A 544 -29.70 14.88 9.58
N PRO A 545 -28.57 15.60 9.71
CA PRO A 545 -27.27 15.03 10.08
C PRO A 545 -27.27 14.50 11.52
N GLY A 546 -26.79 13.27 11.68
CA GLY A 546 -26.74 12.52 12.94
C GLY A 546 -25.32 12.16 13.37
N ALA A 547 -25.04 10.86 13.50
CA ALA A 547 -23.74 10.36 13.90
C ALA A 547 -22.71 10.50 12.77
N SER A 548 -21.44 10.72 13.11
CA SER A 548 -20.34 10.74 12.14
C SER A 548 -19.07 10.05 12.63
N TYR A 549 -18.28 9.60 11.65
CA TYR A 549 -16.90 9.15 11.79
C TYR A 549 -15.95 10.26 11.35
N THR A 550 -14.78 10.37 11.99
CA THR A 550 -13.69 11.27 11.56
C THR A 550 -12.45 10.44 11.25
N LYS A 551 -11.87 10.65 10.08
CA LYS A 551 -10.66 9.98 9.58
C LYS A 551 -9.52 9.98 10.63
N GLN A 552 -9.12 8.80 11.09
CA GLN A 552 -8.05 8.60 12.08
C GLN A 552 -6.65 8.85 11.49
N HIS A 553 -6.43 8.57 10.20
CA HIS A 553 -5.11 8.63 9.56
C HIS A 553 -5.06 9.59 8.36
N PRO A 554 -5.01 10.91 8.61
CA PRO A 554 -4.70 11.90 7.58
C PRO A 554 -3.41 11.59 6.81
N VAL A 555 -3.41 11.81 5.50
CA VAL A 555 -2.28 11.52 4.60
C VAL A 555 -1.14 12.53 4.77
N PRO A 556 0.10 12.10 5.11
CA PRO A 556 1.24 13.01 5.22
C PRO A 556 1.54 13.73 3.90
N PHE A 557 1.74 15.04 3.97
CA PHE A 557 1.96 15.98 2.85
C PHE A 557 0.77 16.15 1.88
N GLY A 558 -0.35 15.46 2.08
CA GLY A 558 -1.59 15.64 1.33
C GLY A 558 -2.67 16.34 2.15
N GLU A 559 -2.95 15.82 3.35
CA GLU A 559 -3.97 16.32 4.27
C GLU A 559 -3.36 17.06 5.48
N TYR A 560 -2.12 16.75 5.86
CA TYR A 560 -1.38 17.53 6.85
C TYR A 560 0.10 17.69 6.47
N VAL A 561 0.80 18.68 7.04
CA VAL A 561 2.23 18.94 6.77
C VAL A 561 3.10 18.64 8.00
N PRO A 562 3.81 17.49 8.03
CA PRO A 562 4.80 17.21 9.07
C PRO A 562 5.82 18.35 9.21
N PHE A 563 5.98 18.90 10.43
CA PHE A 563 6.85 20.05 10.71
C PHE A 563 6.58 21.28 9.82
N ARG A 564 5.29 21.64 9.63
CA ARG A 564 4.78 22.73 8.78
C ARG A 564 5.68 23.98 8.76
N ASP A 565 6.02 24.55 9.90
CA ASP A 565 6.83 25.78 10.01
C ASP A 565 8.18 25.70 9.29
N VAL A 566 8.85 24.55 9.42
CA VAL A 566 10.19 24.32 8.85
C VAL A 566 10.10 23.97 7.38
N LEU A 567 9.17 23.07 7.00
CA LEU A 567 9.12 22.57 5.63
C LEU A 567 8.42 23.53 4.66
N SER A 568 7.36 24.24 5.06
CA SER A 568 6.67 25.21 4.20
C SER A 568 7.57 26.40 3.83
N THR A 569 8.52 26.76 4.70
CA THR A 569 9.55 27.79 4.46
C THR A 569 10.51 27.41 3.33
N VAL A 570 10.73 26.11 3.08
CA VAL A 570 11.68 25.60 2.07
C VAL A 570 10.97 25.07 0.82
N ILE A 571 9.80 24.45 0.99
CA ILE A 571 9.02 23.78 -0.04
C ILE A 571 7.69 24.53 -0.18
N THR A 572 7.72 25.62 -0.96
CA THR A 572 6.56 26.51 -1.20
C THR A 572 5.30 25.77 -1.66
N ARG A 573 5.48 24.64 -2.36
CA ARG A 573 4.40 23.73 -2.78
C ARG A 573 3.46 23.31 -1.63
N LEU A 574 3.96 23.20 -0.40
CA LEU A 574 3.18 22.78 0.77
C LEU A 574 2.07 23.80 1.15
N GLN A 575 2.13 25.02 0.61
CA GLN A 575 1.05 26.01 0.71
C GLN A 575 -0.24 25.56 -0.03
N ARG A 576 -0.18 24.52 -0.88
CA ARG A 576 -1.36 23.84 -1.45
C ARG A 576 -2.15 23.01 -0.42
N VAL A 577 -1.62 22.80 0.79
CA VAL A 577 -2.33 22.22 1.94
C VAL A 577 -2.62 23.36 2.92
N PRO A 578 -3.66 24.19 2.69
CA PRO A 578 -3.85 25.46 3.41
C PRO A 578 -4.23 25.25 4.88
N ARG A 579 -4.94 24.16 5.17
CA ARG A 579 -5.39 23.72 6.50
C ARG A 579 -4.81 22.33 6.77
N ASP A 580 -4.43 22.05 8.01
CA ASP A 580 -4.09 20.67 8.41
C ASP A 580 -5.37 19.92 8.80
N PHE A 581 -5.45 18.65 8.43
CA PHE A 581 -6.56 17.77 8.80
C PHE A 581 -6.31 17.23 10.22
N TRP A 582 -7.34 17.27 11.05
CA TRP A 582 -7.34 16.76 12.41
C TRP A 582 -7.67 15.25 12.43
N PRO A 583 -6.88 14.41 13.14
CA PRO A 583 -7.13 12.97 13.21
C PRO A 583 -8.26 12.63 14.20
N GLY A 584 -9.19 11.78 13.78
CA GLY A 584 -10.22 11.20 14.64
C GLY A 584 -9.69 10.18 15.66
N ASP A 585 -10.48 9.93 16.69
CA ASP A 585 -10.10 9.16 17.88
C ASP A 585 -10.93 7.87 18.13
N ARG A 586 -11.93 7.59 17.30
CA ARG A 586 -12.91 6.50 17.44
C ARG A 586 -13.05 5.72 16.14
N THR A 587 -13.48 4.45 16.20
CA THR A 587 -13.69 3.60 15.02
C THR A 587 -14.91 4.05 14.20
N GLY A 588 -14.93 3.74 12.90
CA GLY A 588 -15.96 4.19 11.95
C GLY A 588 -17.26 3.40 11.99
N VAL A 589 -17.63 2.83 13.15
CA VAL A 589 -18.82 1.97 13.28
C VAL A 589 -20.09 2.83 13.38
N LEU A 590 -20.79 2.97 12.26
CA LEU A 590 -21.98 3.82 12.10
C LEU A 590 -23.23 2.96 11.85
N GLN A 591 -24.36 3.36 12.43
CA GLN A 591 -25.67 2.80 12.11
C GLN A 591 -26.29 3.64 10.97
N VAL A 592 -26.38 3.04 9.78
CA VAL A 592 -26.90 3.67 8.56
C VAL A 592 -28.15 2.89 8.14
N GLY A 593 -29.33 3.45 8.36
CA GLY A 593 -30.60 2.74 8.18
C GLY A 593 -30.64 1.44 9.01
N PRO A 594 -30.95 0.27 8.41
CA PRO A 594 -30.93 -1.01 9.13
C PRO A 594 -29.51 -1.54 9.38
N ALA A 595 -28.50 -1.11 8.61
CA ALA A 595 -27.17 -1.67 8.64
C ALA A 595 -26.23 -0.98 9.65
N ARG A 596 -25.37 -1.76 10.30
CA ARG A 596 -24.21 -1.25 11.03
C ARG A 596 -22.96 -1.43 10.17
N LEU A 597 -22.53 -0.33 9.56
CA LEU A 597 -21.42 -0.28 8.61
C LEU A 597 -20.15 0.21 9.33
N GLY A 598 -18.99 -0.25 8.87
CA GLY A 598 -17.70 0.27 9.31
C GLY A 598 -17.08 1.13 8.22
N ASP A 599 -17.12 2.44 8.39
CA ASP A 599 -16.49 3.39 7.47
C ASP A 599 -14.97 3.48 7.71
N VAL A 600 -14.21 3.62 6.62
CA VAL A 600 -12.75 3.59 6.57
C VAL A 600 -12.32 4.51 5.42
N ILE A 601 -11.89 5.72 5.73
CA ILE A 601 -11.79 6.78 4.72
C ILE A 601 -10.47 6.66 3.95
N CYS A 602 -10.61 6.35 2.65
CA CYS A 602 -9.59 6.50 1.62
C CYS A 602 -8.30 5.71 1.87
N PHE A 603 -7.27 6.35 2.42
CA PHE A 603 -5.95 5.77 2.63
C PHE A 603 -5.91 4.74 3.77
N GLU A 604 -6.91 4.78 4.66
CA GLU A 604 -7.00 3.95 5.87
C GLU A 604 -7.16 2.46 5.59
N ILE A 605 -7.73 2.07 4.44
CA ILE A 605 -7.87 0.67 4.02
C ILE A 605 -6.52 -0.07 3.94
N ALA A 606 -5.42 0.68 3.78
CA ALA A 606 -4.05 0.16 3.77
C ALA A 606 -3.53 -0.30 5.15
N TYR A 607 -4.21 0.04 6.26
CA TYR A 607 -3.73 -0.17 7.62
C TYR A 607 -4.42 -1.35 8.34
N ASP A 608 -3.62 -2.28 8.88
CA ASP A 608 -4.12 -3.53 9.51
C ASP A 608 -4.85 -3.30 10.84
N GLU A 609 -4.77 -2.08 11.40
CA GLU A 609 -5.27 -1.70 12.72
C GLU A 609 -6.67 -1.09 12.60
N ILE A 610 -6.81 -0.01 11.84
CA ILE A 610 -8.06 0.75 11.63
C ILE A 610 -9.20 -0.17 11.14
N VAL A 611 -8.95 -0.98 10.11
CA VAL A 611 -9.97 -1.86 9.52
C VAL A 611 -10.38 -2.98 10.48
N ARG A 612 -9.40 -3.65 11.09
CA ARG A 612 -9.63 -4.74 12.04
C ARG A 612 -10.40 -4.28 13.27
N ASP A 613 -10.02 -3.13 13.84
CA ASP A 613 -10.62 -2.67 15.09
C ASP A 613 -12.03 -2.12 14.85
N THR A 614 -12.29 -1.52 13.68
CA THR A 614 -13.65 -1.21 13.20
C THR A 614 -14.52 -2.46 13.00
N VAL A 615 -13.94 -3.59 12.57
CA VAL A 615 -14.66 -4.89 12.50
C VAL A 615 -14.92 -5.48 13.89
N ASN A 616 -13.94 -5.41 14.80
CA ASN A 616 -14.07 -5.88 16.18
C ASN A 616 -15.12 -5.09 16.98
N ASP A 617 -15.25 -3.77 16.73
CA ASP A 617 -16.29 -2.91 17.33
C ASP A 617 -17.69 -3.14 16.72
N GLY A 618 -17.82 -4.07 15.76
CA GLY A 618 -19.12 -4.63 15.35
C GLY A 618 -19.66 -4.20 13.99
N ALA A 619 -18.80 -3.69 13.08
CA ALA A 619 -19.17 -3.48 11.68
C ALA A 619 -19.58 -4.81 10.99
N ARG A 620 -20.75 -4.82 10.34
CA ARG A 620 -21.31 -6.00 9.64
C ARG A 620 -20.92 -6.07 8.16
N ALA A 621 -20.57 -4.92 7.58
CA ALA A 621 -19.89 -4.74 6.30
C ALA A 621 -19.04 -3.46 6.39
N LEU A 622 -18.11 -3.26 5.46
CA LEU A 622 -17.21 -2.10 5.43
C LEU A 622 -17.54 -1.15 4.28
N VAL A 623 -17.30 0.14 4.50
CA VAL A 623 -17.36 1.19 3.50
C VAL A 623 -15.98 1.84 3.39
N VAL A 624 -15.56 2.14 2.16
CA VAL A 624 -14.35 2.90 1.85
C VAL A 624 -14.77 4.11 1.05
N GLN A 625 -15.11 5.19 1.73
CA GLN A 625 -15.27 6.52 1.13
C GLN A 625 -13.90 7.00 0.60
N THR A 626 -13.77 7.34 -0.68
CA THR A 626 -12.46 7.71 -1.26
C THR A 626 -12.53 8.72 -2.41
N ASN A 627 -11.60 9.69 -2.43
CA ASN A 627 -11.55 10.75 -3.43
C ASN A 627 -10.32 10.63 -4.34
N ASN A 628 -10.42 9.71 -5.31
CA ASN A 628 -9.34 9.42 -6.24
C ASN A 628 -9.16 10.46 -7.37
N ALA A 629 -9.87 11.60 -7.36
CA ALA A 629 -9.82 12.61 -8.41
C ALA A 629 -8.39 13.11 -8.74
N THR A 630 -7.49 13.10 -7.75
CA THR A 630 -6.08 13.47 -7.92
C THR A 630 -5.24 12.39 -8.64
N TYR A 631 -5.64 11.12 -8.61
CA TYR A 631 -4.83 9.98 -9.07
C TYR A 631 -5.50 9.05 -10.07
N GLY A 632 -6.73 9.33 -10.52
CA GLY A 632 -7.39 8.45 -11.49
C GLY A 632 -6.65 8.35 -12.83
N ARG A 633 -6.82 7.21 -13.53
CA ARG A 633 -6.13 6.80 -14.76
C ARG A 633 -4.60 6.66 -14.65
N THR A 634 -4.08 6.48 -13.43
CA THR A 634 -2.63 6.31 -13.17
C THR A 634 -2.20 4.92 -12.68
N GLY A 635 -3.14 4.09 -12.18
CA GLY A 635 -2.85 2.84 -11.47
C GLY A 635 -3.11 2.87 -9.96
N GLN A 636 -3.41 4.03 -9.36
CA GLN A 636 -3.65 4.14 -7.91
C GLN A 636 -5.02 3.58 -7.46
N PRO A 637 -6.16 3.86 -8.15
CA PRO A 637 -7.46 3.31 -7.75
C PRO A 637 -7.48 1.78 -7.82
N GLU A 638 -6.83 1.19 -8.82
CA GLU A 638 -6.70 -0.26 -8.95
C GLU A 638 -5.84 -0.85 -7.81
N GLN A 639 -4.78 -0.14 -7.39
CA GLN A 639 -3.97 -0.52 -6.22
C GLN A 639 -4.76 -0.46 -4.91
N GLN A 640 -5.65 0.53 -4.74
CA GLN A 640 -6.52 0.65 -3.56
C GLN A 640 -7.63 -0.40 -3.55
N LEU A 641 -8.28 -0.65 -4.69
CA LEU A 641 -9.28 -1.72 -4.84
C LEU A 641 -8.67 -3.11 -4.54
N ALA A 642 -7.40 -3.34 -4.89
CA ALA A 642 -6.69 -4.54 -4.48
C ALA A 642 -6.51 -4.65 -2.95
N MET A 643 -6.37 -3.53 -2.22
CA MET A 643 -6.41 -3.55 -0.75
C MET A 643 -7.79 -3.94 -0.24
N SER A 644 -8.87 -3.33 -0.76
CA SER A 644 -10.25 -3.71 -0.43
C SER A 644 -10.51 -5.22 -0.63
N LYS A 645 -10.03 -5.80 -1.75
CA LYS A 645 -10.12 -7.25 -2.01
C LYS A 645 -9.40 -8.11 -0.97
N LEU A 646 -8.25 -7.67 -0.46
CA LEU A 646 -7.54 -8.41 0.60
C LEU A 646 -8.30 -8.31 1.93
N ARG A 647 -8.73 -7.10 2.30
CA ARG A 647 -9.46 -6.81 3.53
C ARG A 647 -10.79 -7.56 3.62
N ALA A 648 -11.48 -7.72 2.50
CA ALA A 648 -12.72 -8.50 2.42
C ALA A 648 -12.52 -9.95 2.90
N VAL A 649 -11.43 -10.60 2.47
CA VAL A 649 -11.03 -11.96 2.87
C VAL A 649 -10.48 -12.01 4.31
N GLU A 650 -9.69 -11.01 4.68
CA GLU A 650 -9.05 -10.90 6.01
C GLU A 650 -10.08 -10.81 7.14
N HIS A 651 -11.11 -10.01 6.95
CA HIS A 651 -12.19 -9.76 7.92
C HIS A 651 -13.48 -10.55 7.63
N GLY A 652 -13.55 -11.27 6.49
CA GLY A 652 -14.75 -11.96 6.04
C GLY A 652 -15.95 -11.02 5.97
N ARG A 653 -15.78 -9.86 5.35
CA ARG A 653 -16.77 -8.77 5.23
C ARG A 653 -16.92 -8.37 3.76
N ALA A 654 -18.13 -8.00 3.36
CA ALA A 654 -18.31 -7.27 2.12
C ALA A 654 -17.72 -5.86 2.28
N ILE A 655 -17.11 -5.32 1.22
CA ILE A 655 -16.55 -3.97 1.20
C ILE A 655 -17.13 -3.18 0.03
N VAL A 656 -17.79 -2.07 0.35
CA VAL A 656 -18.22 -1.06 -0.61
C VAL A 656 -17.08 -0.05 -0.77
N THR A 657 -16.50 0.06 -1.96
CA THR A 657 -15.64 1.21 -2.29
C THR A 657 -16.51 2.26 -2.98
N ALA A 658 -16.61 3.45 -2.37
CA ALA A 658 -17.37 4.57 -2.91
C ALA A 658 -16.39 5.66 -3.33
N ALA A 659 -16.24 5.87 -4.64
CA ALA A 659 -15.25 6.76 -5.22
C ALA A 659 -15.89 7.98 -5.90
N THR A 660 -15.32 9.17 -5.70
CA THR A 660 -15.81 10.41 -6.36
C THR A 660 -15.71 10.34 -7.88
N SER A 661 -14.61 9.78 -8.39
CA SER A 661 -14.31 9.67 -9.84
C SER A 661 -13.31 8.55 -10.17
N GLY A 662 -12.92 7.77 -9.17
CA GLY A 662 -12.08 6.59 -9.33
C GLY A 662 -12.93 5.36 -9.68
N ILE A 663 -12.63 4.24 -9.05
CA ILE A 663 -13.41 3.01 -9.20
C ILE A 663 -14.26 2.82 -7.95
N SER A 664 -15.56 3.06 -8.06
CA SER A 664 -16.53 2.57 -7.09
C SER A 664 -16.76 1.07 -7.35
N ALA A 665 -16.90 0.27 -6.30
CA ALA A 665 -16.97 -1.19 -6.44
C ALA A 665 -17.66 -1.87 -5.26
N ILE A 666 -18.29 -3.03 -5.54
CA ILE A 666 -18.81 -3.96 -4.54
C ILE A 666 -17.89 -5.17 -4.50
N VAL A 667 -17.35 -5.47 -3.32
CA VAL A 667 -16.41 -6.57 -3.08
C VAL A 667 -17.02 -7.56 -2.09
N ALA A 668 -17.20 -8.81 -2.52
CA ALA A 668 -17.75 -9.88 -1.71
C ALA A 668 -16.78 -10.33 -0.59
N PRO A 669 -17.26 -11.01 0.48
CA PRO A 669 -16.42 -11.52 1.57
C PRO A 669 -15.30 -12.52 1.19
N ASP A 670 -15.20 -12.94 -0.08
CA ASP A 670 -14.10 -13.76 -0.62
C ASP A 670 -13.10 -12.98 -1.49
N GLY A 671 -13.25 -11.65 -1.59
CA GLY A 671 -12.40 -10.79 -2.41
C GLY A 671 -12.77 -10.76 -3.90
N THR A 672 -13.88 -11.40 -4.30
CA THR A 672 -14.49 -11.22 -5.63
C THR A 672 -15.02 -9.81 -5.77
N VAL A 673 -14.77 -9.17 -6.92
CA VAL A 673 -15.39 -7.88 -7.27
C VAL A 673 -16.65 -8.21 -8.08
N GLU A 674 -17.82 -7.92 -7.52
CA GLU A 674 -19.12 -8.27 -8.11
C GLU A 674 -19.60 -7.20 -9.09
N GLN A 675 -19.43 -5.93 -8.71
CA GLN A 675 -19.74 -4.76 -9.53
C GLN A 675 -18.61 -3.73 -9.42
N ARG A 676 -18.42 -2.93 -10.47
CA ARG A 676 -17.58 -1.73 -10.43
C ARG A 676 -17.97 -0.73 -11.52
N THR A 677 -17.73 0.56 -11.26
CA THR A 677 -17.85 1.66 -12.24
C THR A 677 -16.60 1.75 -13.13
N GLU A 678 -16.65 2.60 -14.16
CA GLU A 678 -15.45 3.13 -14.83
C GLU A 678 -14.91 4.38 -14.10
N GLU A 679 -13.67 4.78 -14.43
CA GLU A 679 -13.09 6.03 -13.92
C GLU A 679 -13.51 7.26 -14.76
N PHE A 680 -13.86 8.33 -14.05
CA PHE A 680 -14.38 9.59 -14.58
C PHE A 680 -15.66 9.43 -15.41
N THR A 681 -16.69 8.87 -14.77
CA THR A 681 -18.09 8.85 -15.22
C THR A 681 -19.00 9.05 -14.03
N GLN A 682 -20.13 9.72 -14.21
CA GLN A 682 -21.20 9.79 -13.23
C GLN A 682 -22.02 8.49 -13.32
N ASP A 683 -22.16 7.76 -12.22
CA ASP A 683 -22.75 6.41 -12.21
C ASP A 683 -23.32 6.04 -10.83
N VAL A 684 -24.18 5.02 -10.78
CA VAL A 684 -24.81 4.53 -9.54
C VAL A 684 -24.84 3.00 -9.53
N LEU A 685 -24.11 2.39 -8.61
CA LEU A 685 -24.21 0.95 -8.35
C LEU A 685 -25.38 0.66 -7.42
N LEU A 686 -26.16 -0.38 -7.73
CA LEU A 686 -27.23 -0.90 -6.87
C LEU A 686 -26.90 -2.35 -6.51
N ALA A 687 -26.91 -2.71 -5.23
CA ALA A 687 -26.52 -4.04 -4.78
C ALA A 687 -27.19 -4.47 -3.47
N GLU A 688 -27.51 -5.76 -3.38
CA GLU A 688 -27.83 -6.44 -2.12
C GLU A 688 -26.51 -6.71 -1.37
N LEU A 689 -26.20 -5.95 -0.32
CA LEU A 689 -24.93 -6.05 0.41
C LEU A 689 -25.00 -7.11 1.52
N PRO A 690 -24.16 -8.18 1.49
CA PRO A 690 -24.20 -9.21 2.51
C PRO A 690 -23.54 -8.78 3.82
N LEU A 691 -24.35 -8.72 4.88
CA LEU A 691 -23.96 -8.41 6.24
C LEU A 691 -23.55 -9.68 7.01
N ARG A 692 -22.50 -9.57 7.82
CA ARG A 692 -21.91 -10.69 8.58
C ARG A 692 -21.46 -10.28 9.97
N ASP A 693 -21.77 -11.13 10.95
CA ASP A 693 -21.45 -10.91 12.36
C ASP A 693 -20.28 -11.78 12.88
N ASP A 694 -19.89 -12.84 12.15
CA ASP A 694 -18.73 -13.67 12.56
C ASP A 694 -17.41 -12.87 12.47
N ILE A 695 -16.48 -13.14 13.38
CA ILE A 695 -15.07 -12.68 13.30
C ILE A 695 -14.17 -13.80 12.77
N THR A 696 -13.19 -13.48 11.92
CA THR A 696 -12.26 -14.47 11.33
C THR A 696 -11.25 -14.98 12.36
N LEU A 697 -10.28 -15.81 11.95
CA LEU A 697 -9.14 -16.10 12.84
C LEU A 697 -8.14 -14.94 12.84
N ALA A 698 -7.97 -14.24 11.72
CA ALA A 698 -7.11 -13.05 11.63
C ALA A 698 -7.54 -11.95 12.61
N ASP A 699 -8.85 -11.65 12.69
CA ASP A 699 -9.40 -10.69 13.65
C ASP A 699 -9.06 -11.08 15.10
N ARG A 700 -9.19 -12.37 15.43
CA ARG A 700 -8.94 -12.92 16.78
C ARG A 700 -7.47 -12.93 17.19
N VAL A 701 -6.54 -13.08 16.24
CA VAL A 701 -5.09 -13.05 16.53
C VAL A 701 -4.49 -11.66 16.36
N GLY A 702 -5.17 -10.75 15.66
CA GLY A 702 -4.74 -9.39 15.38
C GLY A 702 -3.33 -9.34 14.80
N ALA A 703 -2.52 -8.39 15.29
CA ALA A 703 -1.14 -8.21 14.85
C ALA A 703 -0.16 -9.31 15.35
N ALA A 704 -0.60 -10.32 16.12
CA ALA A 704 0.31 -11.32 16.69
C ALA A 704 1.14 -12.11 15.66
N PRO A 705 0.63 -12.53 14.48
CA PRO A 705 1.43 -13.17 13.44
C PRO A 705 2.52 -12.25 12.89
N GLU A 706 2.19 -10.97 12.68
CA GLU A 706 3.12 -9.95 12.19
C GLU A 706 4.31 -9.79 13.15
N TRP A 707 4.02 -9.51 14.43
CA TRP A 707 5.03 -9.33 15.46
C TRP A 707 5.88 -10.59 15.66
N ALA A 708 5.26 -11.77 15.68
CA ALA A 708 5.99 -13.03 15.82
C ALA A 708 6.98 -13.25 14.66
N LEU A 709 6.53 -13.04 13.41
CA LEU A 709 7.36 -13.19 12.22
C LEU A 709 8.47 -12.12 12.14
N ALA A 710 8.14 -10.86 12.46
CA ALA A 710 9.10 -9.77 12.50
C ALA A 710 10.21 -10.01 13.55
N ILE A 711 9.82 -10.37 14.79
CA ILE A 711 10.76 -10.70 15.87
C ILE A 711 11.66 -11.88 15.48
N VAL A 712 11.09 -12.95 14.91
CA VAL A 712 11.87 -14.11 14.43
C VAL A 712 12.86 -13.71 13.32
N GLY A 713 12.45 -12.82 12.40
CA GLY A 713 13.31 -12.23 11.38
C GLY A 713 14.51 -11.51 11.99
N LEU A 714 14.26 -10.59 12.93
CA LEU A 714 15.30 -9.79 13.61
C LEU A 714 16.23 -10.67 14.47
N LEU A 715 15.69 -11.65 15.19
CA LEU A 715 16.48 -12.59 15.99
C LEU A 715 17.39 -13.49 15.13
N SER A 716 16.98 -13.84 13.90
CA SER A 716 17.85 -14.57 12.97
C SER A 716 19.11 -13.79 12.57
N CYS A 717 18.99 -12.45 12.44
CA CYS A 717 20.13 -11.56 12.25
C CYS A 717 21.04 -11.51 13.49
N ALA A 718 20.47 -11.48 14.70
CA ALA A 718 21.25 -11.56 15.94
C ALA A 718 22.01 -12.89 16.07
N TRP A 719 21.38 -14.02 15.74
CA TRP A 719 22.01 -15.34 15.77
C TRP A 719 23.18 -15.45 14.78
N ALA A 720 23.00 -14.95 13.55
CA ALA A 720 24.08 -14.90 12.56
C ALA A 720 25.26 -13.99 12.99
N LEU A 721 25.02 -12.95 13.81
CA LEU A 721 26.09 -12.12 14.40
C LEU A 721 26.88 -12.94 15.43
N VAL A 722 26.21 -13.68 16.31
CA VAL A 722 26.86 -14.54 17.32
C VAL A 722 27.71 -15.64 16.66
N LEU A 723 27.18 -16.36 15.66
CA LEU A 723 27.93 -17.40 14.95
C LEU A 723 29.15 -16.84 14.21
N ARG A 724 29.03 -15.65 13.59
CA ARG A 724 30.14 -14.97 12.91
C ARG A 724 31.19 -14.42 13.88
N ARG A 725 30.82 -14.08 15.12
CA ARG A 725 31.77 -13.71 16.19
C ARG A 725 32.50 -14.95 16.71
N ARG A 726 31.76 -16.03 17.05
CA ARG A 726 32.34 -17.30 17.56
C ARG A 726 33.37 -17.88 16.58
N THR A 727 33.03 -18.03 15.30
CA THR A 727 33.94 -18.57 14.26
C THR A 727 35.19 -17.72 14.02
N ARG A 728 35.13 -16.41 14.27
CA ARG A 728 36.32 -15.52 14.24
C ARG A 728 37.18 -15.61 15.49
N GLY A 729 36.55 -15.85 16.65
CA GLY A 729 37.26 -16.12 17.89
C GLY A 729 38.05 -17.43 17.81
N THR A 730 37.42 -18.51 17.36
CA THR A 730 38.10 -19.81 17.20
C THR A 730 39.21 -19.78 16.17
N ALA A 731 39.07 -19.04 15.06
CA ALA A 731 40.15 -18.84 14.09
C ALA A 731 41.37 -18.15 14.72
N ARG A 732 41.17 -17.03 15.45
CA ARG A 732 42.26 -16.32 16.15
C ARG A 732 42.92 -17.17 17.24
N LEU A 733 42.14 -18.01 17.93
CA LEU A 733 42.63 -18.97 18.94
C LEU A 733 43.29 -20.23 18.33
N ALA A 734 43.33 -20.34 16.99
CA ALA A 734 44.14 -21.32 16.26
C ALA A 734 45.39 -20.64 15.68
N GLU A 735 45.25 -19.46 15.07
CA GLU A 735 46.36 -18.62 14.60
C GLU A 735 47.35 -18.30 15.74
N GLY A 736 46.85 -17.87 16.90
CA GLY A 736 47.63 -17.65 18.13
C GLY A 736 48.00 -18.91 18.92
N ARG A 737 47.97 -20.09 18.28
CA ARG A 737 48.59 -21.34 18.74
C ARG A 737 49.49 -21.97 17.65
N GLN A 738 49.73 -21.24 16.57
CA GLN A 738 50.72 -21.53 15.53
C GLN A 738 51.81 -20.44 15.48
N GLN A 739 51.84 -19.59 16.51
CA GLN A 739 52.85 -18.61 16.88
C GLN A 739 53.29 -18.94 18.31
#